data_AF-A0A545W4I6-F1
#
_entry.id   AF-A0A545W4I6-F1
#
_cell.length_a   1.000
_cell.length_b   1.000
_cell.length_c   1.000
_cell.angle_alpha   90.00
_cell.angle_beta   90.00
_cell.angle_gamma   90.00
#
_symmetry.space_group_name_H-M   'P 1'
#
loop_
_entity.id
_entity.type
_entity.pdbx_description
1 polymer ?
#
loop_
_entity_poly.entity_id
_entity_poly.type
_entity_poly.pdbx_seq_one_letter_code
_entity_poly.pdbx_strand_id
1 'polypeptide(L)'
;MYYQDPWPSMPDGTKFDGKQLLSLVRSGESPFEGALDVNLLIQELEENLDATVTDIPFVYTGSNNYGFHCRLSNGLDIVARLACGDVNMPDFDGFPIHVQIPETRFEAAVYELLSSEPNILTSRLLYYRVPMQRDGPRRDRPSDITGRRLLACLLAQSAHIRASLFNYEVPLDFAADWFLKRLFEQKPESLPTPVAPTREFCVALFTAKIEATIRNLGDPIAWEDDNEFVGPVAAAAKQSLLRLIPHIMPADGDQASLYRLVLDHGDFGIHNMSITTDPEGKPLVTSLYDWETGCIAPAILSDPLMAVSVDLVADENAMPSITRVPSDASSSDRAQYMMHTKHYFEALFNQAPNYERAIQAGKDARHLWFALRDWRGADPEGFFGSLGSWAETRMKDLGVTSKGMVQHRAQREAAEASSKIRVAVIGTGLAGLTTAHLLHNDTEARYEVALFEQAETLSLDAASVTLRNASTGVTERVNIPPRSVTRGYYPNLTQMYDYLRIPLRSVRYTFLYAEIASSETRAEPRQPQSADPMAGAYFAFDNIYKPVLSARLNCGWLQQLCQVVFLAVCHAWFIAACFLVEPRVTGKTDTSESLQAYLRRTRVPQRFVDRHLLPVLGAICTCSHEQLLDFPASDVVNFMTRSSLQKTYMTDGVHDLQSRLAHGIKDIRLQARVRKVERAGNGVLVQWDQLRDGNGSTSEQVFDRVVLAVTPNAAAKLFAPASYVLSSIPTAHIEATVIDPSYKRVSVEERGTAPTGRLFSQNNHRQLMAFRTHFSEAVAQTEAWNYLPSGAICRTSPFPYTSDQGAVLHKAQFTRTLRTVESRSIVQRVVSQKSPVGGEAWVSGKDNVWVTGSWCWDGMVLLEGCVVSAMRVADEFGVGVPWRADA
;
A
#
# COMPACT_ATOMS: atom_id res chain seq x y z
N MET A 1 -46.95 -4.94 -22.67
CA MET A 1 -46.31 -5.72 -23.75
C MET A 1 -44.88 -5.22 -23.80
N TYR A 2 -43.90 -6.08 -23.57
CA TYR A 2 -42.50 -5.72 -23.85
C TYR A 2 -42.37 -5.54 -25.35
N TYR A 3 -41.95 -4.35 -25.79
CA TYR A 3 -41.56 -4.14 -27.19
C TYR A 3 -40.14 -4.66 -27.35
N GLN A 4 -40.00 -5.79 -28.05
CA GLN A 4 -38.73 -6.21 -28.63
C GLN A 4 -38.54 -5.46 -29.96
N ASP A 5 -37.30 -5.10 -30.29
CA ASP A 5 -36.96 -4.50 -31.58
C ASP A 5 -36.96 -5.62 -32.64
N PRO A 6 -37.94 -5.68 -33.56
CA PRO A 6 -38.09 -6.81 -34.47
C PRO A 6 -36.99 -6.80 -35.53
N TRP A 7 -36.71 -7.95 -36.15
CA TRP A 7 -35.85 -7.96 -37.33
C TRP A 7 -36.50 -7.14 -38.46
N PRO A 8 -35.80 -6.17 -39.07
CA PRO A 8 -36.40 -5.27 -40.05
C PRO A 8 -36.91 -5.95 -41.31
N SER A 9 -37.84 -5.26 -41.97
CA SER A 9 -38.34 -5.58 -43.30
C SER A 9 -37.80 -4.57 -44.31
N MET A 10 -37.70 -5.00 -45.57
CA MET A 10 -37.45 -4.08 -46.69
C MET A 10 -38.65 -3.11 -46.84
N PRO A 11 -38.47 -1.92 -47.45
CA PRO A 11 -39.56 -0.97 -47.69
C PRO A 11 -40.74 -1.51 -48.50
N ASP A 12 -40.56 -2.61 -49.26
CA ASP A 12 -41.61 -3.33 -49.99
C ASP A 12 -42.39 -4.35 -49.14
N GLY A 13 -42.04 -4.51 -47.86
CA GLY A 13 -42.64 -5.45 -46.92
C GLY A 13 -42.01 -6.86 -46.93
N THR A 14 -41.01 -7.12 -47.76
CA THR A 14 -40.28 -8.40 -47.73
C THR A 14 -39.33 -8.50 -46.53
N LYS A 15 -38.84 -9.70 -46.21
CA LYS A 15 -37.87 -9.89 -45.12
C LYS A 15 -36.49 -9.42 -45.56
N PHE A 16 -35.83 -8.57 -44.76
CA PHE A 16 -34.43 -8.23 -45.00
C PHE A 16 -33.53 -9.47 -44.84
N ASP A 17 -32.65 -9.71 -45.81
CA ASP A 17 -31.75 -10.88 -45.83
C ASP A 17 -30.43 -10.66 -45.07
N GLY A 18 -30.26 -9.48 -44.47
CA GLY A 18 -29.08 -9.09 -43.71
C GLY A 18 -27.94 -8.50 -44.54
N LYS A 19 -28.07 -8.27 -45.85
CA LYS A 19 -26.92 -7.91 -46.71
C LYS A 19 -26.96 -6.50 -47.30
N GLN A 20 -25.78 -6.02 -47.74
CA GLN A 20 -25.60 -4.78 -48.50
C GLN A 20 -26.18 -3.51 -47.86
N LEU A 21 -26.25 -3.45 -46.52
CA LEU A 21 -26.97 -2.38 -45.80
C LEU A 21 -26.46 -0.97 -46.18
N LEU A 22 -25.15 -0.80 -46.38
CA LEU A 22 -24.60 0.52 -46.75
C LEU A 22 -25.11 1.02 -48.11
N SER A 23 -25.37 0.12 -49.06
CA SER A 23 -25.93 0.49 -50.36
C SER A 23 -27.38 0.95 -50.21
N LEU A 24 -28.17 0.23 -49.41
CA LEU A 24 -29.58 0.53 -49.13
C LEU A 24 -29.73 1.85 -48.36
N VAL A 25 -28.88 2.08 -47.36
CA VAL A 25 -28.85 3.34 -46.60
C VAL A 25 -28.49 4.52 -47.52
N ARG A 26 -27.50 4.35 -48.40
CA ARG A 26 -27.08 5.40 -49.36
C ARG A 26 -28.08 5.63 -50.51
N SER A 27 -28.94 4.67 -50.85
CA SER A 27 -30.05 4.87 -51.80
C SER A 27 -31.31 5.49 -51.16
N GLY A 28 -31.36 5.59 -49.82
CA GLY A 28 -32.54 6.06 -49.08
C GLY A 28 -33.58 4.96 -48.84
N GLU A 29 -33.21 3.68 -48.98
CA GLU A 29 -34.08 2.51 -48.84
C GLU A 29 -33.67 1.67 -47.61
N SER A 30 -33.34 2.33 -46.50
CA SER A 30 -32.87 1.66 -45.29
C SER A 30 -33.96 0.73 -44.70
N PRO A 31 -33.72 -0.59 -44.56
CA PRO A 31 -34.70 -1.49 -43.93
C PRO A 31 -34.91 -1.19 -42.44
N PHE A 32 -34.00 -0.43 -41.80
CA PHE A 32 -34.10 0.01 -40.41
C PHE A 32 -34.91 1.32 -40.23
N GLU A 33 -35.49 1.87 -41.30
CA GLU A 33 -36.27 3.11 -41.24
C GLU A 33 -37.44 3.00 -40.23
N GLY A 34 -37.42 3.86 -39.20
CA GLY A 34 -38.38 3.85 -38.10
C GLY A 34 -38.02 3.00 -36.87
N ALA A 35 -36.93 2.22 -36.94
CA ALA A 35 -36.33 1.51 -35.81
C ALA A 35 -34.98 2.11 -35.38
N LEU A 36 -34.12 2.48 -36.35
CA LEU A 36 -32.76 2.96 -36.12
C LEU A 36 -32.24 3.84 -37.28
N ASP A 37 -31.63 4.98 -36.98
CA ASP A 37 -30.83 5.72 -37.99
C ASP A 37 -29.41 5.14 -38.10
N VAL A 38 -29.21 4.33 -39.13
CA VAL A 38 -27.92 3.70 -39.45
C VAL A 38 -26.86 4.74 -39.89
N ASN A 39 -27.24 5.93 -40.35
CA ASN A 39 -26.27 6.96 -40.74
C ASN A 39 -25.50 7.49 -39.52
N LEU A 40 -26.17 7.61 -38.37
CA LEU A 40 -25.50 8.02 -37.13
C LEU A 40 -24.53 6.93 -36.64
N LEU A 41 -24.88 5.65 -36.82
CA LEU A 41 -23.99 4.53 -36.52
C LEU A 41 -22.74 4.57 -37.41
N ILE A 42 -22.92 4.83 -38.71
CA ILE A 42 -21.81 5.01 -39.65
C ILE A 42 -20.95 6.20 -39.21
N GLN A 43 -21.54 7.39 -39.04
CA GLN A 43 -20.81 8.60 -38.65
C GLN A 43 -19.98 8.40 -37.36
N GLU A 44 -20.58 7.78 -36.34
CA GLU A 44 -19.89 7.53 -35.09
C GLU A 44 -18.70 6.57 -35.23
N LEU A 45 -18.85 5.52 -36.03
CA LEU A 45 -17.73 4.63 -36.37
C LEU A 45 -16.63 5.39 -37.12
N GLU A 46 -16.99 6.23 -38.10
CA GLU A 46 -16.03 7.00 -38.89
C GLU A 46 -15.25 8.01 -38.05
N GLU A 47 -15.94 8.75 -37.16
CA GLU A 47 -15.33 9.76 -36.29
C GLU A 47 -14.36 9.17 -35.25
N ASN A 48 -14.66 7.98 -34.70
CA ASN A 48 -13.87 7.40 -33.61
C ASN A 48 -12.79 6.42 -34.08
N LEU A 49 -12.89 5.89 -35.30
CA LEU A 49 -11.89 4.99 -35.89
C LEU A 49 -10.95 5.67 -36.91
N ASP A 50 -11.13 6.97 -37.16
CA ASP A 50 -10.37 7.77 -38.13
C ASP A 50 -10.33 7.12 -39.53
N ALA A 51 -11.45 6.52 -39.94
CA ALA A 51 -11.57 5.77 -41.19
C ALA A 51 -13.03 5.66 -41.67
N THR A 52 -13.27 5.89 -42.96
CA THR A 52 -14.61 5.87 -43.56
C THR A 52 -15.15 4.45 -43.76
N VAL A 53 -16.44 4.21 -43.51
CA VAL A 53 -17.13 2.95 -43.78
C VAL A 53 -17.32 2.79 -45.29
N THR A 54 -16.65 1.79 -45.85
CA THR A 54 -16.64 1.49 -47.29
C THR A 54 -17.72 0.49 -47.69
N ASP A 55 -18.11 -0.42 -46.79
CA ASP A 55 -19.17 -1.41 -47.00
C ASP A 55 -19.79 -1.87 -45.66
N ILE A 56 -21.03 -2.35 -45.69
CA ILE A 56 -21.67 -3.11 -44.59
C ILE A 56 -22.22 -4.41 -45.18
N PRO A 57 -21.37 -5.43 -45.41
CA PRO A 57 -21.74 -6.63 -46.17
C PRO A 57 -22.77 -7.51 -45.49
N PHE A 58 -22.84 -7.52 -44.14
CA PHE A 58 -23.70 -8.42 -43.39
C PHE A 58 -24.19 -7.81 -42.06
N VAL A 59 -25.42 -8.16 -41.66
CA VAL A 59 -26.08 -7.74 -40.42
C VAL A 59 -26.83 -8.94 -39.84
N TYR A 60 -26.85 -9.08 -38.51
CA TYR A 60 -27.54 -10.16 -37.81
C TYR A 60 -28.17 -9.69 -36.48
N THR A 61 -29.04 -10.53 -35.90
CA THR A 61 -29.58 -10.35 -34.54
C THR A 61 -28.91 -11.34 -33.58
N GLY A 62 -28.43 -10.86 -32.44
CA GLY A 62 -28.14 -11.66 -31.24
C GLY A 62 -29.33 -11.64 -30.28
N SER A 63 -29.14 -12.10 -29.03
CA SER A 63 -30.24 -12.11 -28.04
C SER A 63 -30.73 -10.72 -27.67
N ASN A 64 -29.81 -9.79 -27.37
CA ASN A 64 -30.12 -8.42 -26.90
C ASN A 64 -29.52 -7.31 -27.82
N ASN A 65 -29.00 -7.64 -29.01
CA ASN A 65 -28.29 -6.69 -29.87
C ASN A 65 -28.37 -7.00 -31.38
N TYR A 66 -28.24 -5.98 -32.24
CA TYR A 66 -27.99 -6.11 -33.68
C TYR A 66 -26.49 -6.03 -33.97
N GLY A 67 -25.93 -7.00 -34.69
CA GLY A 67 -24.53 -6.99 -35.12
C GLY A 67 -24.38 -6.56 -36.59
N PHE A 68 -23.64 -5.48 -36.85
CA PHE A 68 -23.34 -4.92 -38.18
C PHE A 68 -21.87 -5.20 -38.54
N HIS A 69 -21.59 -6.03 -39.55
CA HIS A 69 -20.25 -6.19 -40.12
C HIS A 69 -19.97 -5.00 -41.04
N CYS A 70 -18.96 -4.19 -40.71
CA CYS A 70 -18.57 -2.99 -41.46
C CYS A 70 -17.13 -3.11 -41.99
N ARG A 71 -16.86 -2.66 -43.20
CA ARG A 71 -15.51 -2.54 -43.78
C ARG A 71 -15.07 -1.08 -43.76
N LEU A 72 -13.81 -0.81 -43.47
CA LEU A 72 -13.25 0.54 -43.36
C LEU A 72 -12.21 0.85 -44.43
N SER A 73 -12.01 2.13 -44.75
CA SER A 73 -11.05 2.58 -45.78
C SER A 73 -9.58 2.34 -45.44
N ASN A 74 -9.26 2.17 -44.15
CA ASN A 74 -7.93 1.76 -43.69
C ASN A 74 -7.66 0.25 -43.83
N GLY A 75 -8.62 -0.52 -44.36
CA GLY A 75 -8.50 -1.97 -44.58
C GLY A 75 -8.88 -2.84 -43.38
N LEU A 76 -9.45 -2.27 -42.32
CA LEU A 76 -10.03 -3.03 -41.21
C LEU A 76 -11.45 -3.50 -41.56
N ASP A 77 -11.69 -4.81 -41.41
CA ASP A 77 -13.04 -5.38 -41.34
C ASP A 77 -13.42 -5.51 -39.85
N ILE A 78 -14.52 -4.86 -39.46
CA ILE A 78 -15.00 -4.74 -38.09
C ILE A 78 -16.42 -5.30 -37.96
N VAL A 79 -16.87 -5.53 -36.74
CA VAL A 79 -18.30 -5.66 -36.43
C VAL A 79 -18.69 -4.52 -35.47
N ALA A 80 -19.96 -4.20 -35.37
CA ALA A 80 -20.50 -3.15 -34.51
C ALA A 80 -21.85 -3.61 -33.96
N ARG A 81 -22.02 -3.77 -32.65
CA ARG A 81 -23.17 -4.45 -32.02
C ARG A 81 -24.06 -3.50 -31.24
N LEU A 82 -25.10 -2.98 -31.88
CA LEU A 82 -26.01 -2.03 -31.25
C LEU A 82 -26.97 -2.76 -30.32
N ALA A 83 -26.98 -2.39 -29.03
CA ALA A 83 -27.97 -2.92 -28.09
C ALA A 83 -29.41 -2.60 -28.54
N CYS A 84 -30.31 -3.57 -28.42
CA CYS A 84 -31.73 -3.40 -28.75
C CYS A 84 -32.46 -2.57 -27.68
N GLY A 85 -32.09 -2.72 -26.41
CA GLY A 85 -32.66 -1.93 -25.31
C GLY A 85 -32.17 -0.47 -25.33
N ASP A 86 -33.09 0.49 -25.22
CA ASP A 86 -32.78 1.92 -25.14
C ASP A 86 -33.14 2.49 -23.77
N VAL A 87 -32.14 2.99 -23.05
CA VAL A 87 -32.29 3.51 -21.68
C VAL A 87 -33.16 4.77 -21.59
N ASN A 88 -33.50 5.39 -22.73
CA ASN A 88 -34.30 6.62 -22.79
C ASN A 88 -35.79 6.37 -23.10
N MET A 89 -36.22 5.12 -23.34
CA MET A 89 -37.63 4.76 -23.47
C MET A 89 -38.09 3.92 -22.28
N PRO A 90 -38.83 4.48 -21.29
CA PRO A 90 -39.55 3.65 -20.34
C PRO A 90 -40.54 2.75 -21.11
N ASP A 91 -40.68 1.51 -20.63
CA ASP A 91 -41.46 0.40 -21.24
C ASP A 91 -40.80 -0.33 -22.44
N PHE A 92 -39.57 0.00 -22.84
CA PHE A 92 -38.78 -0.81 -23.78
C PHE A 92 -37.87 -1.78 -23.02
N ASP A 93 -37.62 -2.97 -23.60
CA ASP A 93 -36.97 -4.11 -22.93
C ASP A 93 -35.46 -3.86 -22.71
N GLY A 94 -35.10 -3.15 -21.64
CA GLY A 94 -33.72 -2.75 -21.37
C GLY A 94 -33.46 -2.38 -19.90
N PHE A 95 -32.30 -2.79 -19.40
CA PHE A 95 -31.87 -2.49 -18.03
C PHE A 95 -31.75 -0.97 -17.77
N PRO A 96 -32.00 -0.50 -16.54
CA PRO A 96 -31.86 0.91 -16.18
C PRO A 96 -30.39 1.38 -16.23
N ILE A 97 -30.19 2.69 -16.38
CA ILE A 97 -28.85 3.30 -16.64
C ILE A 97 -27.77 2.91 -15.61
N HIS A 98 -28.16 2.72 -14.35
CA HIS A 98 -27.26 2.37 -13.26
C HIS A 98 -26.78 0.91 -13.30
N VAL A 99 -27.48 0.03 -14.03
CA VAL A 99 -27.04 -1.35 -14.35
C VAL A 99 -26.17 -1.34 -15.61
N GLN A 100 -26.59 -0.59 -16.64
CA GLN A 100 -25.92 -0.59 -17.95
C GLN A 100 -24.49 -0.02 -17.95
N ILE A 101 -24.22 1.02 -17.16
CA ILE A 101 -22.90 1.65 -17.10
C ILE A 101 -21.85 0.70 -16.47
N PRO A 102 -22.10 0.06 -15.31
CA PRO A 102 -21.22 -0.98 -14.77
C PRO A 102 -20.94 -2.15 -15.71
N GLU A 103 -21.96 -2.66 -16.41
CA GLU A 103 -21.80 -3.75 -17.38
C GLU A 103 -20.85 -3.36 -18.52
N THR A 104 -21.11 -2.24 -19.20
CA THR A 104 -20.28 -1.79 -20.33
C THR A 104 -18.81 -1.60 -19.91
N ARG A 105 -18.59 -1.09 -18.70
CA ARG A 105 -17.23 -0.89 -18.15
C ARG A 105 -16.57 -2.21 -17.75
N PHE A 106 -17.31 -3.15 -17.17
CA PHE A 106 -16.79 -4.48 -16.84
C PHE A 106 -16.41 -5.23 -18.11
N GLU A 107 -17.30 -5.25 -19.11
CA GLU A 107 -17.08 -5.88 -20.40
C GLU A 107 -15.83 -5.31 -21.09
N ALA A 108 -15.72 -3.98 -21.23
CA ALA A 108 -14.54 -3.34 -21.81
C ALA A 108 -13.24 -3.67 -21.04
N ALA A 109 -13.29 -3.68 -19.69
CA ALA A 109 -12.14 -4.02 -18.86
C ALA A 109 -11.75 -5.51 -18.98
N VAL A 110 -12.72 -6.42 -19.16
CA VAL A 110 -12.46 -7.85 -19.44
C VAL A 110 -11.79 -8.01 -20.82
N TYR A 111 -12.18 -7.27 -21.85
CA TYR A 111 -11.47 -7.32 -23.14
C TYR A 111 -10.06 -6.76 -23.08
N GLU A 112 -9.83 -5.67 -22.35
CA GLU A 112 -8.48 -5.14 -22.14
C GLU A 112 -7.61 -6.17 -21.42
N LEU A 113 -8.13 -6.77 -20.34
CA LEU A 113 -7.47 -7.82 -19.55
C LEU A 113 -7.14 -9.08 -20.37
N LEU A 114 -8.06 -9.54 -21.22
CA LEU A 114 -7.89 -10.75 -22.03
C LEU A 114 -7.14 -10.51 -23.34
N SER A 115 -6.93 -9.26 -23.76
CA SER A 115 -6.30 -8.90 -25.05
C SER A 115 -4.88 -9.45 -25.24
N SER A 116 -4.18 -9.82 -24.16
CA SER A 116 -2.84 -10.41 -24.19
C SER A 116 -2.82 -11.95 -24.17
N GLU A 117 -3.95 -12.63 -24.04
CA GLU A 117 -4.01 -14.09 -23.84
C GLU A 117 -4.16 -14.89 -25.14
N PRO A 118 -3.13 -15.59 -25.64
CA PRO A 118 -3.18 -16.27 -26.93
C PRO A 118 -4.14 -17.48 -26.95
N ASN A 119 -4.50 -18.03 -25.78
CA ASN A 119 -5.39 -19.18 -25.64
C ASN A 119 -6.86 -18.80 -25.44
N ILE A 120 -7.17 -17.50 -25.32
CA ILE A 120 -8.51 -16.95 -25.23
C ILE A 120 -8.64 -16.00 -26.41
N LEU A 121 -9.26 -16.47 -27.50
CA LEU A 121 -9.44 -15.65 -28.69
C LEU A 121 -10.57 -14.63 -28.48
N THR A 122 -10.31 -13.63 -27.64
CA THR A 122 -10.97 -12.33 -27.67
C THR A 122 -10.39 -11.52 -28.82
N SER A 123 -11.23 -10.99 -29.70
CA SER A 123 -10.74 -10.03 -30.69
C SER A 123 -10.27 -8.76 -29.96
N ARG A 124 -9.27 -8.08 -30.54
CA ARG A 124 -8.87 -6.76 -30.08
C ARG A 124 -10.07 -5.83 -30.24
N LEU A 125 -10.52 -5.22 -29.14
CA LEU A 125 -11.60 -4.23 -29.19
C LEU A 125 -11.13 -3.05 -30.07
N LEU A 126 -11.82 -2.83 -31.19
CA LEU A 126 -11.47 -1.76 -32.13
C LEU A 126 -12.12 -0.43 -31.73
N TYR A 127 -13.34 -0.48 -31.20
CA TYR A 127 -14.11 0.66 -30.71
C TYR A 127 -15.14 0.22 -29.65
N TYR A 128 -15.50 1.12 -28.74
CA TYR A 128 -16.66 0.99 -27.85
C TYR A 128 -17.17 2.38 -27.43
N ARG A 129 -18.47 2.45 -27.08
CA ARG A 129 -19.06 3.66 -26.51
C ARG A 129 -20.04 3.34 -25.38
N VAL A 130 -19.94 4.12 -24.29
CA VAL A 130 -20.94 4.16 -23.19
C VAL A 130 -22.10 5.12 -23.52
N PRO A 131 -23.35 4.81 -23.12
CA PRO A 131 -24.51 5.68 -23.30
C PRO A 131 -24.35 7.08 -22.67
N MET A 132 -24.85 8.13 -23.32
CA MET A 132 -24.90 9.49 -22.79
C MET A 132 -26.33 10.01 -22.62
N GLN A 133 -26.69 10.42 -21.40
CA GLN A 133 -27.97 11.06 -21.09
C GLN A 133 -27.89 12.59 -21.33
N ARG A 134 -28.97 13.20 -21.83
CA ARG A 134 -29.14 14.66 -21.93
C ARG A 134 -30.36 15.12 -21.13
N ASP A 135 -30.31 16.34 -20.62
CA ASP A 135 -31.39 16.91 -19.79
C ASP A 135 -32.68 17.21 -20.59
N GLY A 136 -33.80 16.67 -20.11
CA GLY A 136 -35.16 17.04 -20.54
C GLY A 136 -35.97 15.90 -21.16
N PRO A 137 -37.28 15.79 -20.87
CA PRO A 137 -38.12 14.72 -21.42
C PRO A 137 -38.45 14.97 -22.89
N ARG A 138 -37.94 14.12 -23.79
CA ARG A 138 -38.44 14.04 -25.18
C ARG A 138 -39.79 13.31 -25.20
N ARG A 139 -40.65 13.68 -26.14
CA ARG A 139 -42.02 13.13 -26.30
C ARG A 139 -42.23 12.35 -27.61
N ASP A 140 -41.18 12.20 -28.40
CA ASP A 140 -41.19 11.55 -29.71
C ASP A 140 -40.16 10.41 -29.74
N ARG A 141 -40.38 9.39 -30.59
CA ARG A 141 -39.43 8.27 -30.78
C ARG A 141 -38.05 8.81 -31.18
N PRO A 142 -36.95 8.48 -30.47
CA PRO A 142 -35.62 8.90 -30.87
C PRO A 142 -35.19 8.14 -32.13
N SER A 143 -34.79 8.86 -33.17
CA SER A 143 -34.01 8.29 -34.27
C SER A 143 -32.50 8.26 -33.97
N ASP A 144 -32.06 8.90 -32.89
CA ASP A 144 -30.64 9.01 -32.55
C ASP A 144 -30.13 7.86 -31.66
N ILE A 145 -28.87 7.48 -31.89
CA ILE A 145 -28.25 6.31 -31.27
C ILE A 145 -27.56 6.62 -29.93
N THR A 146 -27.64 7.86 -29.43
CA THR A 146 -26.76 8.40 -28.37
C THR A 146 -26.87 7.64 -27.03
N GLY A 147 -27.96 6.89 -26.84
CA GLY A 147 -28.21 6.06 -25.66
C GLY A 147 -27.76 4.59 -25.74
N ARG A 148 -27.12 4.12 -26.84
CA ARG A 148 -26.92 2.68 -27.12
C ARG A 148 -25.43 2.27 -27.20
N ARG A 149 -25.11 1.00 -26.85
CA ARG A 149 -23.74 0.40 -26.83
C ARG A 149 -23.31 -0.18 -28.19
N LEU A 150 -22.02 -0.51 -28.43
CA LEU A 150 -21.50 -1.01 -29.73
C LEU A 150 -20.24 -1.93 -29.65
N LEU A 151 -20.27 -3.22 -30.11
CA LEU A 151 -19.16 -4.25 -30.03
C LEU A 151 -19.04 -5.31 -31.21
N ALA A 152 -18.13 -6.34 -31.24
CA ALA A 152 -17.72 -7.02 -32.51
C ALA A 152 -17.01 -8.44 -32.53
N CYS A 153 -17.44 -9.55 -33.24
CA CYS A 153 -16.61 -10.69 -33.87
C CYS A 153 -17.27 -12.08 -34.30
N LEU A 154 -16.70 -13.33 -34.10
CA LEU A 154 -16.96 -14.69 -34.76
C LEU A 154 -16.63 -16.01 -33.87
N LEU A 155 -17.00 -17.32 -34.17
CA LEU A 155 -17.07 -18.57 -33.26
C LEU A 155 -17.06 -20.06 -33.86
N ALA A 156 -16.29 -21.03 -33.27
CA ALA A 156 -16.48 -22.52 -33.13
C ALA A 156 -15.56 -23.31 -32.10
N GLN A 157 -15.17 -22.73 -30.95
CA GLN A 157 -14.15 -23.23 -29.98
C GLN A 157 -14.66 -23.06 -28.54
N SER A 158 -15.97 -22.92 -28.35
CA SER A 158 -16.60 -22.48 -27.09
C SER A 158 -16.19 -23.32 -25.87
N ALA A 159 -16.14 -24.65 -25.97
CA ALA A 159 -15.67 -25.51 -24.87
C ALA A 159 -14.20 -25.25 -24.48
N HIS A 160 -13.33 -24.99 -25.46
CA HIS A 160 -11.92 -24.65 -25.19
C HIS A 160 -11.80 -23.26 -24.57
N ILE A 161 -12.59 -22.28 -25.04
CA ILE A 161 -12.66 -20.95 -24.45
C ILE A 161 -13.16 -21.00 -23.01
N ARG A 162 -14.16 -21.85 -22.69
CA ARG A 162 -14.62 -22.03 -21.30
C ARG A 162 -13.52 -22.59 -20.41
N ALA A 163 -12.75 -23.57 -20.90
CA ALA A 163 -11.60 -24.11 -20.19
C ALA A 163 -10.50 -23.05 -20.00
N SER A 164 -10.17 -22.26 -21.03
CA SER A 164 -9.19 -21.19 -20.96
C SER A 164 -9.62 -20.07 -19.99
N LEU A 165 -10.88 -19.64 -20.01
CA LEU A 165 -11.44 -18.66 -19.06
C LEU A 165 -11.38 -19.17 -17.63
N PHE A 166 -11.72 -20.44 -17.39
CA PHE A 166 -11.59 -21.02 -16.06
C PHE A 166 -10.13 -21.07 -15.62
N ASN A 167 -9.21 -21.50 -16.49
CA ASN A 167 -7.78 -21.63 -16.18
C ASN A 167 -7.04 -20.29 -16.06
N TYR A 168 -7.60 -19.18 -16.56
CA TYR A 168 -6.99 -17.85 -16.49
C TYR A 168 -6.79 -17.37 -15.04
N GLU A 169 -5.60 -16.88 -14.72
CA GLU A 169 -5.28 -16.32 -13.40
C GLU A 169 -5.69 -14.84 -13.34
N VAL A 170 -6.90 -14.59 -12.83
CA VAL A 170 -7.43 -13.23 -12.68
C VAL A 170 -6.56 -12.43 -11.71
N PRO A 171 -6.01 -11.27 -12.12
CA PRO A 171 -5.24 -10.39 -11.23
C PRO A 171 -6.08 -9.96 -10.01
N LEU A 172 -5.44 -9.96 -8.82
CA LEU A 172 -6.16 -9.79 -7.56
C LEU A 172 -6.69 -8.35 -7.37
N ASP A 173 -6.03 -7.37 -7.95
CA ASP A 173 -6.48 -5.98 -8.08
C ASP A 173 -7.73 -5.88 -8.95
N PHE A 174 -7.72 -6.47 -10.15
CA PHE A 174 -8.90 -6.57 -11.01
C PHE A 174 -10.07 -7.26 -10.29
N ALA A 175 -9.77 -8.35 -9.57
CA ALA A 175 -10.78 -9.05 -8.78
C ALA A 175 -11.33 -8.18 -7.63
N ALA A 176 -10.47 -7.49 -6.88
CA ALA A 176 -10.88 -6.59 -5.81
C ALA A 176 -11.79 -5.45 -6.31
N ASP A 177 -11.48 -4.89 -7.48
CA ASP A 177 -12.28 -3.84 -8.09
C ASP A 177 -13.67 -4.31 -8.54
N TRP A 178 -13.81 -5.53 -9.07
CA TRP A 178 -15.04 -5.96 -9.74
C TRP A 178 -15.91 -6.93 -8.94
N PHE A 179 -15.35 -7.69 -8.00
CA PHE A 179 -16.06 -8.79 -7.32
C PHE A 179 -17.39 -8.36 -6.69
N LEU A 180 -17.38 -7.33 -5.83
CA LEU A 180 -18.61 -6.86 -5.18
C LEU A 180 -19.58 -6.20 -6.17
N LYS A 181 -19.06 -5.44 -7.14
CA LYS A 181 -19.87 -4.74 -8.14
C LYS A 181 -20.68 -5.73 -8.99
N ARG A 182 -20.05 -6.86 -9.35
CA ARG A 182 -20.60 -7.93 -10.22
C ARG A 182 -21.17 -9.12 -9.46
N LEU A 183 -21.23 -9.07 -8.12
CA LEU A 183 -21.98 -10.05 -7.33
C LEU A 183 -23.49 -9.91 -7.64
N PHE A 184 -24.20 -11.03 -7.71
CA PHE A 184 -25.64 -11.03 -7.98
C PHE A 184 -26.44 -10.41 -6.82
N GLU A 185 -27.68 -10.00 -7.12
CA GLU A 185 -28.47 -9.12 -6.27
C GLU A 185 -28.88 -9.70 -4.90
N GLN A 186 -29.42 -8.82 -4.05
CA GLN A 186 -29.48 -8.99 -2.60
C GLN A 186 -28.07 -9.24 -2.00
N LYS A 187 -27.07 -8.46 -2.46
CA LYS A 187 -25.67 -8.48 -2.03
C LYS A 187 -25.42 -7.54 -0.84
N PRO A 188 -24.36 -7.76 -0.04
CA PRO A 188 -23.96 -6.83 1.02
C PRO A 188 -23.49 -5.48 0.44
N GLU A 189 -23.64 -4.39 1.19
CA GLU A 189 -23.15 -3.05 0.80
C GLU A 189 -21.62 -2.98 0.75
N SER A 190 -20.94 -3.78 1.58
CA SER A 190 -19.48 -3.90 1.65
C SER A 190 -19.07 -5.32 2.01
N LEU A 191 -17.96 -5.81 1.47
CA LEU A 191 -17.42 -7.12 1.86
C LEU A 191 -16.75 -7.03 3.25
N PRO A 192 -16.99 -8.01 4.15
CA PRO A 192 -16.44 -8.01 5.52
C PRO A 192 -14.93 -8.25 5.58
N THR A 193 -14.34 -8.77 4.49
CA THR A 193 -12.92 -9.06 4.33
C THR A 193 -12.48 -8.68 2.92
N PRO A 194 -11.21 -8.27 2.69
CA PRO A 194 -10.70 -8.03 1.35
C PRO A 194 -10.88 -9.25 0.44
N VAL A 195 -11.12 -9.00 -0.85
CA VAL A 195 -11.20 -10.05 -1.88
C VAL A 195 -9.89 -10.81 -1.92
N ALA A 196 -9.95 -12.13 -1.69
CA ALA A 196 -8.77 -12.99 -1.63
C ALA A 196 -9.14 -14.43 -2.05
N PRO A 197 -8.26 -15.16 -2.75
CA PRO A 197 -8.49 -16.55 -3.17
C PRO A 197 -8.32 -17.53 -2.00
N THR A 198 -9.15 -17.39 -0.95
CA THR A 198 -9.02 -18.10 0.32
C THR A 198 -10.34 -18.70 0.76
N ARG A 199 -10.25 -19.77 1.57
CA ARG A 199 -11.40 -20.40 2.22
C ARG A 199 -12.13 -19.40 3.13
N GLU A 200 -11.36 -18.59 3.85
CA GLU A 200 -11.83 -17.63 4.83
C GLU A 200 -12.64 -16.52 4.16
N PHE A 201 -12.14 -15.97 3.05
CA PHE A 201 -12.91 -15.03 2.20
C PHE A 201 -14.21 -15.66 1.72
N CYS A 202 -14.18 -16.91 1.26
CA CYS A 202 -15.37 -17.57 0.73
C CYS A 202 -16.42 -17.87 1.81
N VAL A 203 -16.00 -18.25 3.03
CA VAL A 203 -16.87 -18.37 4.22
C VAL A 203 -17.48 -17.00 4.59
N ALA A 204 -16.69 -15.94 4.57
CA ALA A 204 -17.14 -14.59 4.88
C ALA A 204 -18.12 -14.05 3.80
N LEU A 205 -17.89 -14.40 2.53
CA LEU A 205 -18.80 -14.11 1.40
C LEU A 205 -20.16 -14.79 1.58
N PHE A 206 -20.20 -16.10 1.88
CA PHE A 206 -21.47 -16.79 2.17
C PHE A 206 -22.20 -16.16 3.35
N THR A 207 -21.46 -15.83 4.42
CA THR A 207 -22.03 -15.18 5.62
C THR A 207 -22.70 -13.86 5.26
N ALA A 208 -21.96 -12.94 4.63
CA ALA A 208 -22.47 -11.63 4.23
C ALA A 208 -23.60 -11.73 3.18
N LYS A 209 -23.55 -12.72 2.28
CA LYS A 209 -24.63 -12.94 1.28
C LYS A 209 -25.91 -13.46 1.92
N ILE A 210 -25.81 -14.40 2.86
CA ILE A 210 -26.96 -14.90 3.62
C ILE A 210 -27.57 -13.80 4.49
N GLU A 211 -26.75 -12.93 5.08
CA GLU A 211 -27.24 -11.79 5.87
C GLU A 211 -27.91 -10.70 5.01
N ALA A 212 -27.44 -10.49 3.78
CA ALA A 212 -28.03 -9.56 2.83
C ALA A 212 -29.32 -10.09 2.18
N THR A 213 -29.40 -11.40 1.87
CA THR A 213 -30.60 -12.06 1.32
C THR A 213 -31.66 -12.32 2.38
N ILE A 214 -31.28 -12.90 3.53
CA ILE A 214 -32.19 -13.14 4.65
C ILE A 214 -31.83 -12.15 5.75
N ARG A 215 -32.62 -11.09 5.89
CA ARG A 215 -32.36 -10.00 6.85
C ARG A 215 -32.78 -10.40 8.28
N ASN A 216 -33.30 -9.49 9.10
CA ASN A 216 -33.83 -9.82 10.43
C ASN A 216 -35.32 -10.13 10.35
N LEU A 217 -35.86 -10.78 11.39
CA LEU A 217 -37.29 -11.08 11.50
C LEU A 217 -38.11 -9.79 11.36
N GLY A 218 -39.02 -9.75 10.38
CA GLY A 218 -39.86 -8.59 10.07
C GLY A 218 -39.25 -7.57 9.09
N ASP A 219 -38.02 -7.75 8.62
CA ASP A 219 -37.45 -6.95 7.51
C ASP A 219 -38.03 -7.43 6.16
N PRO A 220 -38.10 -6.59 5.10
CA PRO A 220 -38.45 -7.02 3.75
C PRO A 220 -37.44 -8.05 3.18
N ILE A 221 -37.91 -9.04 2.41
CA ILE A 221 -37.10 -10.19 1.94
C ILE A 221 -37.21 -10.50 0.43
N ALA A 222 -37.47 -9.49 -0.39
CA ALA A 222 -37.60 -9.64 -1.84
C ALA A 222 -37.18 -8.34 -2.58
N TRP A 223 -37.62 -8.14 -3.81
CA TRP A 223 -37.42 -6.86 -4.52
C TRP A 223 -38.33 -5.77 -3.94
N GLU A 224 -38.08 -4.49 -4.27
CA GLU A 224 -38.78 -3.37 -3.61
C GLU A 224 -40.30 -3.34 -3.85
N ASP A 225 -40.78 -3.98 -4.93
CA ASP A 225 -42.21 -4.14 -5.27
C ASP A 225 -42.86 -5.38 -4.65
N ASP A 226 -42.06 -6.34 -4.17
CA ASP A 226 -42.53 -7.59 -3.57
C ASP A 226 -42.79 -7.37 -2.07
N ASN A 227 -44.07 -7.35 -1.67
CA ASN A 227 -44.50 -7.03 -0.31
C ASN A 227 -44.33 -8.21 0.70
N GLU A 228 -43.17 -8.85 0.64
CA GLU A 228 -42.79 -10.07 1.37
C GLU A 228 -41.77 -9.77 2.48
N PHE A 229 -41.91 -10.45 3.63
CA PHE A 229 -41.13 -10.17 4.85
C PHE A 229 -40.49 -11.44 5.42
N VAL A 230 -39.35 -11.28 6.10
CA VAL A 230 -38.68 -12.39 6.81
C VAL A 230 -39.58 -12.88 7.94
N GLY A 231 -40.17 -14.06 7.78
CA GLY A 231 -40.93 -14.74 8.83
C GLY A 231 -40.05 -15.60 9.77
N PRO A 232 -40.67 -16.26 10.76
CA PRO A 232 -39.95 -17.06 11.75
C PRO A 232 -39.23 -18.28 11.16
N VAL A 233 -39.74 -18.87 10.07
CA VAL A 233 -39.11 -20.05 9.44
C VAL A 233 -37.86 -19.64 8.65
N ALA A 234 -37.91 -18.56 7.87
CA ALA A 234 -36.77 -17.99 7.16
C ALA A 234 -35.70 -17.48 8.15
N ALA A 235 -36.11 -16.81 9.24
CA ALA A 235 -35.19 -16.39 10.30
C ALA A 235 -34.50 -17.57 11.00
N ALA A 236 -35.20 -18.68 11.22
CA ALA A 236 -34.60 -19.91 11.75
C ALA A 236 -33.66 -20.57 10.73
N ALA A 237 -34.07 -20.63 9.46
CA ALA A 237 -33.25 -21.16 8.37
C ALA A 237 -31.92 -20.42 8.22
N LYS A 238 -31.92 -19.08 8.32
CA LYS A 238 -30.70 -18.26 8.38
C LYS A 238 -29.70 -18.78 9.41
N GLN A 239 -30.15 -19.09 10.62
CA GLN A 239 -29.27 -19.59 11.69
C GLN A 239 -28.71 -20.99 11.38
N SER A 240 -29.53 -21.88 10.80
CA SER A 240 -29.08 -23.20 10.35
C SER A 240 -28.07 -23.11 9.19
N LEU A 241 -28.28 -22.18 8.25
CA LEU A 241 -27.38 -21.95 7.13
C LEU A 241 -26.04 -21.36 7.59
N LEU A 242 -26.04 -20.30 8.41
CA LEU A 242 -24.82 -19.72 8.97
C LEU A 242 -23.99 -20.73 9.77
N ARG A 243 -24.64 -21.66 10.48
CA ARG A 243 -23.97 -22.79 11.15
C ARG A 243 -23.38 -23.81 10.19
N LEU A 244 -23.98 -24.04 9.02
CA LEU A 244 -23.52 -25.03 8.05
C LEU A 244 -22.26 -24.58 7.29
N ILE A 245 -22.13 -23.28 6.94
CA ILE A 245 -21.06 -22.76 6.05
C ILE A 245 -19.66 -23.31 6.41
N PRO A 246 -19.18 -23.25 7.68
CA PRO A 246 -17.81 -23.68 7.98
C PRO A 246 -17.56 -25.19 7.79
N HIS A 247 -18.61 -26.00 7.64
CA HIS A 247 -18.55 -27.46 7.49
C HIS A 247 -18.67 -27.93 6.03
N ILE A 248 -19.30 -27.14 5.16
CA ILE A 248 -19.45 -27.44 3.71
C ILE A 248 -18.32 -26.88 2.84
N MET A 249 -17.41 -26.10 3.42
CA MET A 249 -16.27 -25.48 2.73
C MET A 249 -14.99 -26.32 2.96
N PRO A 250 -14.46 -27.02 1.92
CA PRO A 250 -13.32 -27.93 2.05
C PRO A 250 -12.10 -27.28 2.71
N ALA A 251 -11.52 -27.97 3.71
CA ALA A 251 -10.39 -27.45 4.49
C ALA A 251 -9.02 -27.99 4.04
N ASP A 252 -8.96 -29.17 3.42
CA ASP A 252 -7.72 -29.92 3.23
C ASP A 252 -7.20 -29.94 1.78
N GLY A 253 -5.89 -30.17 1.65
CA GLY A 253 -5.24 -30.72 0.46
C GLY A 253 -4.98 -29.77 -0.72
N ASP A 254 -5.92 -28.91 -1.10
CA ASP A 254 -5.90 -28.25 -2.43
C ASP A 254 -6.56 -26.85 -2.43
N GLN A 255 -6.46 -26.10 -1.32
CA GLN A 255 -7.14 -24.80 -1.17
C GLN A 255 -6.82 -23.80 -2.28
N ALA A 256 -5.59 -23.80 -2.80
CA ALA A 256 -5.14 -22.88 -3.84
C ALA A 256 -5.90 -23.04 -5.18
N SER A 257 -6.33 -24.26 -5.54
CA SER A 257 -7.08 -24.48 -6.78
C SER A 257 -8.58 -24.24 -6.60
N LEU A 258 -9.14 -24.60 -5.44
CA LEU A 258 -10.58 -24.48 -5.13
C LEU A 258 -11.03 -23.03 -4.90
N TYR A 259 -10.20 -22.22 -4.24
CA TYR A 259 -10.56 -20.84 -3.87
C TYR A 259 -9.99 -19.77 -4.79
N ARG A 260 -9.20 -20.14 -5.81
CA ARG A 260 -8.75 -19.22 -6.89
C ARG A 260 -9.96 -18.50 -7.50
N LEU A 261 -9.79 -17.21 -7.78
CA LEU A 261 -10.82 -16.39 -8.42
C LEU A 261 -10.77 -16.61 -9.94
N VAL A 262 -11.92 -16.83 -10.56
CA VAL A 262 -12.07 -17.09 -11.99
C VAL A 262 -13.05 -16.10 -12.62
N LEU A 263 -12.86 -15.82 -13.91
CA LEU A 263 -13.84 -15.09 -14.72
C LEU A 263 -14.96 -16.05 -15.13
N ASP A 264 -16.19 -15.73 -14.73
CA ASP A 264 -17.38 -16.49 -15.07
C ASP A 264 -18.29 -15.66 -15.97
N HIS A 265 -18.54 -16.13 -17.19
CA HIS A 265 -19.41 -15.45 -18.15
C HIS A 265 -20.90 -15.38 -17.74
N GLY A 266 -21.37 -16.20 -16.77
CA GLY A 266 -22.75 -16.21 -16.29
C GLY A 266 -23.76 -16.84 -17.26
N ASP A 267 -23.89 -16.28 -18.46
CA ASP A 267 -24.66 -16.79 -19.60
C ASP A 267 -23.69 -17.14 -20.73
N PHE A 268 -22.97 -18.25 -20.58
CA PHE A 268 -22.03 -18.71 -21.59
C PHE A 268 -22.80 -19.48 -22.67
N GLY A 269 -23.18 -18.83 -23.77
CA GLY A 269 -24.03 -19.47 -24.77
C GLY A 269 -23.68 -19.18 -26.22
N ILE A 270 -24.17 -20.01 -27.14
CA ILE A 270 -23.88 -19.88 -28.58
C ILE A 270 -24.47 -18.61 -29.23
N HIS A 271 -25.40 -17.94 -28.55
CA HIS A 271 -25.90 -16.61 -28.91
C HIS A 271 -24.92 -15.48 -28.55
N ASN A 272 -24.08 -15.69 -27.54
CA ASN A 272 -23.10 -14.74 -26.99
C ASN A 272 -21.74 -14.82 -27.73
N MET A 273 -21.85 -15.19 -29.00
CA MET A 273 -20.85 -16.00 -29.71
C MET A 273 -21.19 -15.97 -31.22
N SER A 274 -20.91 -14.85 -31.89
CA SER A 274 -21.05 -14.72 -33.36
C SER A 274 -20.18 -15.75 -34.12
N ILE A 275 -20.37 -16.14 -35.40
CA ILE A 275 -19.73 -17.33 -36.08
C ILE A 275 -18.97 -16.97 -37.39
N THR A 276 -17.84 -17.64 -37.77
CA THR A 276 -17.23 -17.55 -39.13
C THR A 276 -16.75 -18.92 -39.64
N THR A 277 -16.34 -19.03 -40.90
CA THR A 277 -15.69 -20.21 -41.50
C THR A 277 -14.21 -19.99 -41.85
N ASP A 278 -13.38 -21.01 -41.66
CA ASP A 278 -11.99 -21.09 -42.13
C ASP A 278 -11.90 -21.31 -43.67
N PRO A 279 -10.70 -21.23 -44.28
CA PRO A 279 -10.54 -21.46 -45.73
C PRO A 279 -10.95 -22.85 -46.21
N GLU A 280 -10.96 -23.84 -45.31
CA GLU A 280 -11.41 -25.21 -45.52
C GLU A 280 -12.93 -25.39 -45.34
N GLY A 281 -13.66 -24.32 -44.99
CA GLY A 281 -15.12 -24.28 -44.84
C GLY A 281 -15.66 -24.77 -43.49
N LYS A 282 -14.81 -24.96 -42.47
CA LYS A 282 -15.24 -25.33 -41.11
C LYS A 282 -15.51 -24.08 -40.28
N PRO A 283 -16.46 -24.10 -39.35
CA PRO A 283 -16.70 -22.94 -38.48
C PRO A 283 -15.51 -22.70 -37.51
N LEU A 284 -15.26 -21.45 -37.08
CA LEU A 284 -14.08 -21.00 -36.29
C LEU A 284 -14.37 -19.82 -35.33
N VAL A 285 -13.77 -19.76 -34.11
CA VAL A 285 -13.86 -18.57 -33.21
C VAL A 285 -12.81 -17.53 -33.45
N THR A 286 -13.27 -16.30 -33.33
CA THR A 286 -12.49 -15.10 -33.11
C THR A 286 -13.00 -14.26 -31.92
N SER A 287 -14.07 -14.68 -31.22
CA SER A 287 -14.62 -14.02 -30.03
C SER A 287 -15.69 -14.76 -29.18
N LEU A 288 -15.82 -14.27 -27.94
CA LEU A 288 -16.96 -14.35 -27.03
C LEU A 288 -17.44 -12.91 -26.73
N TYR A 289 -18.73 -12.65 -26.44
CA TYR A 289 -19.34 -11.35 -26.07
C TYR A 289 -20.48 -11.51 -25.06
N ASP A 290 -21.04 -10.39 -24.58
CA ASP A 290 -22.27 -10.36 -23.79
C ASP A 290 -22.04 -10.76 -22.32
N TRP A 291 -21.15 -10.00 -21.66
CA TRP A 291 -20.84 -10.16 -20.24
C TRP A 291 -21.91 -9.50 -19.33
N GLU A 292 -23.16 -9.35 -19.77
CA GLU A 292 -24.27 -8.77 -18.98
C GLU A 292 -24.44 -9.51 -17.64
N THR A 293 -24.31 -10.84 -17.64
CA THR A 293 -24.33 -11.69 -16.43
C THR A 293 -22.92 -12.06 -15.92
N GLY A 294 -21.87 -11.56 -16.57
CA GLY A 294 -20.48 -11.87 -16.28
C GLY A 294 -20.03 -11.41 -14.90
N CYS A 295 -19.37 -12.28 -14.14
CA CYS A 295 -18.91 -12.00 -12.78
C CYS A 295 -17.54 -12.63 -12.48
N ILE A 296 -17.08 -12.44 -11.24
CA ILE A 296 -15.89 -13.08 -10.69
C ILE A 296 -16.33 -13.97 -9.54
N ALA A 297 -15.97 -15.24 -9.58
CA ALA A 297 -16.35 -16.23 -8.58
C ALA A 297 -15.11 -17.00 -8.07
N PRO A 298 -15.10 -17.50 -6.83
CA PRO A 298 -14.20 -18.57 -6.44
C PRO A 298 -14.45 -19.80 -7.32
N ALA A 299 -13.40 -20.51 -7.74
CA ALA A 299 -13.48 -21.63 -8.68
C ALA A 299 -14.48 -22.72 -8.25
N ILE A 300 -14.54 -23.02 -6.94
CA ILE A 300 -15.52 -23.92 -6.30
C ILE A 300 -16.99 -23.52 -6.54
N LEU A 301 -17.26 -22.24 -6.83
CA LEU A 301 -18.60 -21.68 -7.07
C LEU A 301 -18.90 -21.33 -8.55
N SER A 302 -17.92 -21.45 -9.46
CA SER A 302 -18.10 -21.11 -10.88
C SER A 302 -19.06 -22.06 -11.59
N ASP A 303 -19.95 -21.55 -12.44
CA ASP A 303 -21.02 -22.31 -13.08
C ASP A 303 -20.61 -22.77 -14.50
N PRO A 304 -20.40 -24.07 -14.79
CA PRO A 304 -19.92 -24.50 -16.10
C PRO A 304 -21.03 -24.55 -17.17
N LEU A 305 -22.21 -23.98 -16.91
CA LEU A 305 -23.36 -23.93 -17.82
C LEU A 305 -22.96 -23.48 -19.24
N MET A 306 -23.50 -24.16 -20.24
CA MET A 306 -23.44 -23.76 -21.65
C MET A 306 -24.85 -23.69 -22.23
N ALA A 307 -25.30 -22.49 -22.58
CA ALA A 307 -26.62 -22.25 -23.17
C ALA A 307 -26.59 -22.46 -24.70
N VAL A 308 -27.43 -23.39 -25.17
CA VAL A 308 -27.72 -23.60 -26.61
C VAL A 308 -29.24 -23.65 -26.81
N SER A 309 -29.76 -24.54 -27.66
CA SER A 309 -31.22 -24.82 -27.71
C SER A 309 -31.77 -25.47 -26.44
N VAL A 310 -30.89 -25.88 -25.53
CA VAL A 310 -31.12 -26.38 -24.17
C VAL A 310 -29.93 -25.91 -23.32
N ASP A 311 -30.06 -25.92 -22.00
CA ASP A 311 -28.94 -25.57 -21.12
C ASP A 311 -28.16 -26.85 -20.76
N LEU A 312 -26.89 -26.91 -21.16
CA LEU A 312 -25.98 -28.01 -20.82
C LEU A 312 -25.33 -27.69 -19.47
N VAL A 313 -25.51 -28.56 -18.47
CA VAL A 313 -25.04 -28.32 -17.09
C VAL A 313 -24.33 -29.54 -16.51
N ALA A 314 -23.53 -29.33 -15.47
CA ALA A 314 -22.96 -30.41 -14.66
C ALA A 314 -23.76 -30.58 -13.38
N ASP A 315 -24.02 -31.83 -12.97
CA ASP A 315 -24.65 -32.12 -11.67
C ASP A 315 -23.65 -31.98 -10.49
N GLU A 316 -24.13 -32.28 -9.28
CA GLU A 316 -23.35 -32.22 -8.05
C GLU A 316 -22.12 -33.16 -8.00
N ASN A 317 -22.02 -34.14 -8.90
CA ASN A 317 -20.89 -35.06 -9.02
C ASN A 317 -20.02 -34.75 -10.27
N ALA A 318 -20.25 -33.58 -10.90
CA ALA A 318 -19.72 -33.17 -12.19
C ALA A 318 -20.19 -34.03 -13.39
N MET A 319 -21.28 -34.79 -13.27
CA MET A 319 -21.80 -35.58 -14.38
C MET A 319 -22.62 -34.72 -15.36
N PRO A 320 -22.53 -34.97 -16.68
CA PRO A 320 -23.30 -34.23 -17.69
C PRO A 320 -24.82 -34.35 -17.51
N SER A 321 -25.53 -33.22 -17.48
CA SER A 321 -26.98 -33.12 -17.33
C SER A 321 -27.57 -31.96 -18.17
N ILE A 322 -28.90 -31.91 -18.32
CA ILE A 322 -29.60 -30.90 -19.14
C ILE A 322 -30.76 -30.23 -18.40
N THR A 323 -30.91 -28.93 -18.61
CA THR A 323 -32.05 -28.12 -18.14
C THR A 323 -32.68 -27.32 -19.29
N ARG A 324 -33.79 -26.60 -19.01
CA ARG A 324 -34.51 -25.76 -19.99
C ARG A 324 -34.90 -26.48 -21.30
N VAL A 325 -35.27 -27.75 -21.19
CA VAL A 325 -35.66 -28.57 -22.36
C VAL A 325 -37.04 -28.15 -22.88
N PRO A 326 -37.21 -27.91 -24.20
CA PRO A 326 -38.52 -27.61 -24.79
C PRO A 326 -39.59 -28.64 -24.44
N SER A 327 -40.83 -28.17 -24.26
CA SER A 327 -41.97 -29.02 -23.85
C SER A 327 -42.39 -30.04 -24.91
N ASP A 328 -42.04 -29.78 -26.17
CA ASP A 328 -42.28 -30.61 -27.35
C ASP A 328 -41.10 -31.53 -27.72
N ALA A 329 -39.96 -31.43 -27.03
CA ALA A 329 -38.76 -32.22 -27.31
C ALA A 329 -38.99 -33.74 -27.12
N SER A 330 -38.79 -34.50 -28.19
CA SER A 330 -38.99 -35.96 -28.22
C SER A 330 -37.94 -36.71 -27.41
N SER A 331 -38.14 -38.02 -27.22
CA SER A 331 -37.14 -38.90 -26.61
C SER A 331 -35.85 -38.99 -27.43
N SER A 332 -35.92 -38.82 -28.75
CA SER A 332 -34.75 -38.75 -29.63
C SER A 332 -33.96 -37.46 -29.40
N ASP A 333 -34.65 -36.32 -29.33
CA ASP A 333 -34.02 -35.02 -29.11
C ASP A 333 -33.34 -34.97 -27.74
N ARG A 334 -34.01 -35.48 -26.70
CA ARG A 334 -33.44 -35.60 -25.35
C ARG A 334 -32.19 -36.49 -25.30
N ALA A 335 -32.17 -37.59 -26.05
CA ALA A 335 -30.99 -38.45 -26.17
C ALA A 335 -29.84 -37.73 -26.90
N GLN A 336 -30.15 -36.98 -27.97
CA GLN A 336 -29.18 -36.18 -28.71
C GLN A 336 -28.60 -35.03 -27.86
N TYR A 337 -29.45 -34.29 -27.13
CA TYR A 337 -29.01 -33.25 -26.19
C TYR A 337 -28.08 -33.83 -25.13
N MET A 338 -28.43 -34.97 -24.53
CA MET A 338 -27.56 -35.65 -23.56
C MET A 338 -26.22 -36.10 -24.17
N MET A 339 -26.20 -36.52 -25.44
CA MET A 339 -24.96 -36.82 -26.17
C MET A 339 -24.10 -35.58 -26.39
N HIS A 340 -24.69 -34.45 -26.80
CA HIS A 340 -23.98 -33.18 -26.94
C HIS A 340 -23.41 -32.69 -25.59
N THR A 341 -24.19 -32.85 -24.52
CA THR A 341 -23.80 -32.50 -23.14
C THR A 341 -22.56 -33.28 -22.71
N LYS A 342 -22.55 -34.61 -22.94
CA LYS A 342 -21.39 -35.46 -22.63
C LYS A 342 -20.14 -35.01 -23.37
N HIS A 343 -20.22 -34.82 -24.69
CA HIS A 343 -19.09 -34.35 -25.47
C HIS A 343 -18.56 -32.98 -25.01
N TYR A 344 -19.45 -32.05 -24.62
CA TYR A 344 -19.07 -30.74 -24.10
C TYR A 344 -18.26 -30.85 -22.80
N PHE A 345 -18.77 -31.60 -21.81
CA PHE A 345 -18.12 -31.75 -20.51
C PHE A 345 -16.86 -32.62 -20.56
N GLU A 346 -16.85 -33.67 -21.39
CA GLU A 346 -15.64 -34.45 -21.68
C GLU A 346 -14.54 -33.52 -22.26
N ALA A 347 -14.88 -32.65 -23.22
CA ALA A 347 -13.91 -31.69 -23.77
C ALA A 347 -13.47 -30.64 -22.73
N LEU A 348 -14.39 -30.12 -21.91
CA LEU A 348 -14.12 -29.12 -20.87
C LEU A 348 -13.18 -29.67 -19.79
N PHE A 349 -13.49 -30.83 -19.20
CA PHE A 349 -12.70 -31.39 -18.10
C PHE A 349 -11.36 -31.97 -18.55
N ASN A 350 -11.24 -32.44 -19.80
CA ASN A 350 -9.93 -32.79 -20.37
C ASN A 350 -8.98 -31.56 -20.45
N GLN A 351 -9.51 -30.36 -20.68
CA GLN A 351 -8.71 -29.12 -20.76
C GLN A 351 -8.63 -28.36 -19.41
N ALA A 352 -9.56 -28.60 -18.50
CA ALA A 352 -9.62 -27.99 -17.17
C ALA A 352 -10.01 -29.03 -16.10
N PRO A 353 -9.14 -30.01 -15.77
CA PRO A 353 -9.46 -31.08 -14.80
C PRO A 353 -9.68 -30.55 -13.38
N ASN A 354 -9.11 -29.39 -13.06
CA ASN A 354 -9.36 -28.68 -11.81
C ASN A 354 -10.81 -28.17 -11.70
N TYR A 355 -11.53 -27.99 -12.81
CA TYR A 355 -12.94 -27.59 -12.81
C TYR A 355 -13.84 -28.75 -12.35
N GLU A 356 -13.59 -29.97 -12.85
CA GLU A 356 -14.30 -31.18 -12.40
C GLU A 356 -14.13 -31.37 -10.87
N ARG A 357 -12.88 -31.27 -10.39
CA ARG A 357 -12.56 -31.30 -8.95
C ARG A 357 -13.27 -30.19 -8.17
N ALA A 358 -13.31 -28.96 -8.70
CA ALA A 358 -13.96 -27.83 -8.04
C ALA A 358 -15.48 -28.04 -7.89
N ILE A 359 -16.13 -28.65 -8.89
CA ILE A 359 -17.55 -29.00 -8.83
C ILE A 359 -17.80 -30.09 -7.77
N GLN A 360 -17.04 -31.19 -7.84
CA GLN A 360 -17.18 -32.33 -6.92
C GLN A 360 -16.89 -31.96 -5.46
N ALA A 361 -15.82 -31.21 -5.20
CA ALA A 361 -15.46 -30.73 -3.86
C ALA A 361 -16.42 -29.63 -3.37
N GLY A 362 -17.01 -28.87 -4.28
CA GLY A 362 -17.91 -27.76 -3.99
C GLY A 362 -19.37 -28.11 -3.80
N LYS A 363 -19.80 -29.36 -4.06
CA LYS A 363 -21.22 -29.72 -4.23
C LYS A 363 -22.21 -29.11 -3.22
N ASP A 364 -21.88 -29.17 -1.93
CA ASP A 364 -22.74 -28.65 -0.86
C ASP A 364 -22.75 -27.11 -0.83
N ALA A 365 -21.60 -26.48 -1.06
CA ALA A 365 -21.48 -25.02 -1.19
C ALA A 365 -22.19 -24.51 -2.46
N ARG A 366 -22.08 -25.24 -3.57
CA ARG A 366 -22.73 -24.93 -4.85
C ARG A 366 -24.24 -24.99 -4.77
N HIS A 367 -24.79 -26.03 -4.12
CA HIS A 367 -26.23 -26.14 -3.87
C HIS A 367 -26.77 -24.88 -3.17
N LEU A 368 -26.09 -24.44 -2.11
CA LEU A 368 -26.44 -23.22 -1.38
C LEU A 368 -26.24 -21.95 -2.22
N TRP A 369 -25.13 -21.85 -2.96
CA TRP A 369 -24.81 -20.68 -3.80
C TRP A 369 -25.87 -20.44 -4.89
N PHE A 370 -26.25 -21.50 -5.60
CA PHE A 370 -27.27 -21.41 -6.64
C PHE A 370 -28.68 -21.20 -6.07
N ALA A 371 -29.02 -21.80 -4.91
CA ALA A 371 -30.27 -21.47 -4.21
C ALA A 371 -30.35 -19.98 -3.82
N LEU A 372 -29.24 -19.35 -3.42
CA LEU A 372 -29.18 -17.92 -3.13
C LEU A 372 -29.18 -17.04 -4.40
N ARG A 373 -28.64 -17.53 -5.52
CA ARG A 373 -28.64 -16.85 -6.84
C ARG A 373 -30.00 -16.88 -7.51
N ASP A 374 -30.70 -18.00 -7.39
CA ASP A 374 -31.92 -18.31 -8.14
C ASP A 374 -33.20 -17.99 -7.33
N TRP A 375 -33.04 -17.41 -6.13
CA TRP A 375 -34.11 -16.77 -5.36
C TRP A 375 -34.76 -15.62 -6.14
N ARG A 376 -36.11 -15.56 -6.16
CA ARG A 376 -36.90 -14.58 -6.93
C ARG A 376 -38.03 -13.92 -6.12
N GLY A 377 -37.98 -13.96 -4.80
CA GLY A 377 -38.87 -13.19 -3.91
C GLY A 377 -40.14 -13.90 -3.41
N ALA A 378 -40.65 -14.91 -4.13
CA ALA A 378 -41.93 -15.56 -3.79
C ALA A 378 -41.82 -16.68 -2.74
N ASP A 379 -42.70 -16.67 -1.73
CA ASP A 379 -42.79 -17.63 -0.61
C ASP A 379 -41.46 -17.81 0.17
N PRO A 380 -41.01 -16.78 0.92
CA PRO A 380 -39.77 -16.85 1.67
C PRO A 380 -39.78 -17.90 2.78
N GLU A 381 -40.92 -18.12 3.45
CA GLU A 381 -41.04 -19.11 4.52
C GLU A 381 -40.93 -20.54 3.99
N GLY A 382 -41.59 -20.85 2.87
CA GLY A 382 -41.50 -22.16 2.21
C GLY A 382 -40.13 -22.41 1.58
N PHE A 383 -39.60 -21.45 0.81
CA PHE A 383 -38.31 -21.57 0.16
C PHE A 383 -37.16 -21.71 1.16
N PHE A 384 -36.98 -20.72 2.05
CA PHE A 384 -35.90 -20.79 3.04
C PHE A 384 -36.16 -21.86 4.10
N GLY A 385 -37.40 -22.20 4.42
CA GLY A 385 -37.73 -23.33 5.28
C GLY A 385 -37.28 -24.68 4.71
N SER A 386 -37.41 -24.89 3.41
CA SER A 386 -36.87 -26.08 2.74
C SER A 386 -35.33 -26.11 2.77
N LEU A 387 -34.69 -24.95 2.50
CA LEU A 387 -33.23 -24.80 2.49
C LEU A 387 -32.61 -24.95 3.90
N GLY A 388 -33.28 -24.45 4.95
CA GLY A 388 -32.90 -24.66 6.35
C GLY A 388 -33.08 -26.11 6.80
N SER A 389 -34.13 -26.79 6.31
CA SER A 389 -34.35 -28.22 6.58
C SER A 389 -33.28 -29.10 5.91
N TRP A 390 -32.87 -28.75 4.70
CA TRP A 390 -31.69 -29.33 4.04
C TRP A 390 -30.43 -29.10 4.88
N ALA A 391 -30.19 -27.88 5.37
CA ALA A 391 -29.01 -27.56 6.17
C ALA A 391 -28.92 -28.33 7.49
N GLU A 392 -30.02 -28.48 8.24
CA GLU A 392 -30.05 -29.31 9.46
C GLU A 392 -29.94 -30.81 9.17
N THR A 393 -30.33 -31.27 7.99
CA THR A 393 -30.08 -32.65 7.55
C THR A 393 -28.61 -32.84 7.23
N ARG A 394 -28.01 -31.92 6.46
CA ARG A 394 -26.60 -31.98 6.06
C ARG A 394 -25.64 -31.84 7.24
N MET A 395 -25.95 -31.00 8.24
CA MET A 395 -25.17 -30.93 9.49
C MET A 395 -25.15 -32.27 10.25
N LYS A 396 -26.23 -33.07 10.20
CA LYS A 396 -26.26 -34.41 10.82
C LYS A 396 -25.41 -35.40 10.04
N ASP A 397 -25.48 -35.41 8.71
CA ASP A 397 -24.64 -36.26 7.85
C ASP A 397 -23.15 -36.00 8.07
N LEU A 398 -22.78 -34.73 8.28
CA LEU A 398 -21.41 -34.29 8.55
C LEU A 398 -20.99 -34.49 10.03
N GLY A 399 -21.83 -35.10 10.87
CA GLY A 399 -21.51 -35.43 12.27
C GLY A 399 -21.50 -34.25 13.24
N VAL A 400 -22.05 -33.10 12.86
CA VAL A 400 -22.06 -31.87 13.69
C VAL A 400 -23.09 -32.00 14.82
N THR A 401 -22.65 -32.46 15.99
CA THR A 401 -23.53 -32.68 17.15
C THR A 401 -23.46 -31.56 18.19
N SER A 402 -24.64 -31.18 18.72
CA SER A 402 -24.84 -30.06 19.65
C SER A 402 -24.19 -30.22 21.04
N LYS A 403 -23.50 -31.33 21.32
CA LYS A 403 -22.83 -31.58 22.62
C LYS A 403 -21.41 -31.01 22.72
N GLY A 404 -20.76 -30.62 21.63
CA GLY A 404 -19.43 -29.98 21.67
C GLY A 404 -19.43 -28.52 22.17
N MET A 405 -20.61 -27.88 22.23
CA MET A 405 -20.73 -26.41 22.28
C MET A 405 -20.43 -25.75 23.62
N VAL A 406 -20.45 -26.46 24.76
CA VAL A 406 -20.20 -25.85 26.08
C VAL A 406 -18.71 -25.88 26.45
N GLN A 407 -17.99 -26.97 26.14
CA GLN A 407 -16.57 -27.10 26.45
C GLN A 407 -15.68 -26.30 25.51
N HIS A 408 -15.91 -26.34 24.20
CA HIS A 408 -15.11 -25.55 23.25
C HIS A 408 -15.33 -24.04 23.38
N ARG A 409 -16.54 -23.59 23.76
CA ARG A 409 -16.81 -22.17 23.97
C ARG A 409 -16.11 -21.64 25.22
N ALA A 410 -16.24 -22.34 26.35
CA ALA A 410 -15.52 -21.96 27.58
C ALA A 410 -13.99 -22.05 27.43
N GLN A 411 -13.48 -23.02 26.65
CA GLN A 411 -12.04 -23.11 26.36
C GLN A 411 -11.55 -22.09 25.33
N ARG A 412 -12.35 -21.69 24.33
CA ARG A 412 -11.99 -20.58 23.42
C ARG A 412 -12.05 -19.24 24.14
N GLU A 413 -13.15 -18.93 24.84
CA GLU A 413 -13.29 -17.66 25.57
C GLU A 413 -12.22 -17.54 26.68
N ALA A 414 -11.75 -18.65 27.27
CA ALA A 414 -10.61 -18.65 28.19
C ALA A 414 -9.22 -18.64 27.51
N ALA A 415 -9.07 -19.17 26.29
CA ALA A 415 -7.80 -19.18 25.56
C ALA A 415 -7.54 -17.85 24.82
N GLU A 416 -8.57 -17.28 24.19
CA GLU A 416 -8.53 -15.96 23.55
C GLU A 416 -8.38 -14.84 24.59
N ALA A 417 -8.93 -15.00 25.79
CA ALA A 417 -8.64 -14.14 26.94
C ALA A 417 -7.21 -14.33 27.53
N SER A 418 -6.43 -15.30 27.05
CA SER A 418 -5.11 -15.65 27.58
C SER A 418 -3.95 -15.59 26.57
N SER A 419 -4.21 -15.48 25.26
CA SER A 419 -3.15 -15.36 24.25
C SER A 419 -2.76 -13.89 24.05
N LYS A 420 -1.54 -13.52 24.49
CA LYS A 420 -0.98 -12.20 24.23
C LYS A 420 -0.72 -12.00 22.74
N ILE A 421 -0.96 -10.78 22.25
CA ILE A 421 -0.65 -10.37 20.88
C ILE A 421 0.87 -10.27 20.73
N ARG A 422 1.46 -11.06 19.84
CA ARG A 422 2.92 -11.11 19.63
C ARG A 422 3.35 -10.06 18.63
N VAL A 423 4.27 -9.20 19.05
CA VAL A 423 4.75 -8.05 18.27
C VAL A 423 6.25 -8.16 18.04
N ALA A 424 6.67 -8.24 16.78
CA ALA A 424 8.09 -8.13 16.43
C ALA A 424 8.47 -6.67 16.20
N VAL A 425 9.48 -6.19 16.92
CA VAL A 425 10.07 -4.85 16.74
C VAL A 425 11.46 -5.01 16.13
N ILE A 426 11.62 -4.55 14.90
CA ILE A 426 12.81 -4.77 14.08
C ILE A 426 13.69 -3.51 14.13
N GLY A 427 14.85 -3.62 14.76
CA GLY A 427 15.80 -2.53 14.99
C GLY A 427 15.76 -2.00 16.43
N THR A 428 16.90 -2.01 17.13
CA THR A 428 16.97 -1.66 18.57
C THR A 428 17.58 -0.28 18.84
N GLY A 429 17.38 0.65 17.89
CA GLY A 429 17.62 2.07 18.10
C GLY A 429 16.61 2.70 19.06
N LEU A 430 16.75 4.00 19.35
CA LEU A 430 15.91 4.72 20.31
C LEU A 430 14.41 4.53 20.07
N ALA A 431 13.95 4.61 18.81
CA ALA A 431 12.53 4.46 18.48
C ALA A 431 12.01 3.04 18.76
N GLY A 432 12.73 2.00 18.31
CA GLY A 432 12.35 0.61 18.51
C GLY A 432 12.33 0.21 19.98
N LEU A 433 13.38 0.58 20.73
CA LEU A 433 13.43 0.34 22.19
C LEU A 433 12.34 1.12 22.94
N THR A 434 11.99 2.35 22.51
CA THR A 434 10.88 3.11 23.11
C THR A 434 9.53 2.46 22.82
N THR A 435 9.28 2.04 21.58
CA THR A 435 8.04 1.32 21.22
C THR A 435 7.94 0.01 21.99
N ALA A 436 9.01 -0.79 22.04
CA ALA A 436 9.05 -2.05 22.77
C ALA A 436 8.84 -1.87 24.28
N HIS A 437 9.43 -0.83 24.87
CA HIS A 437 9.21 -0.46 26.27
C HIS A 437 7.74 -0.14 26.56
N LEU A 438 7.10 0.68 25.70
CA LEU A 438 5.69 1.04 25.84
C LEU A 438 4.79 -0.20 25.73
N LEU A 439 4.93 -0.99 24.66
CA LEU A 439 4.11 -2.20 24.45
C LEU A 439 4.33 -3.26 25.56
N HIS A 440 5.55 -3.42 26.06
CA HIS A 440 5.85 -4.37 27.13
C HIS A 440 5.26 -3.96 28.49
N ASN A 441 5.19 -2.65 28.77
CA ASN A 441 4.65 -2.10 30.01
C ASN A 441 3.17 -1.66 29.87
N ASP A 442 2.46 -2.19 28.87
CA ASP A 442 1.01 -2.04 28.72
C ASP A 442 0.28 -2.46 30.00
N THR A 443 -0.64 -1.62 30.49
CA THR A 443 -1.33 -1.82 31.78
C THR A 443 -2.25 -3.05 31.77
N GLU A 444 -2.76 -3.43 30.60
CA GLU A 444 -3.56 -4.63 30.37
C GLU A 444 -2.69 -5.86 30.03
N ALA A 445 -1.37 -5.66 29.94
CA ALA A 445 -0.36 -6.67 29.61
C ALA A 445 -0.65 -7.48 28.32
N ARG A 446 -1.35 -6.87 27.34
CA ARG A 446 -1.86 -7.53 26.13
C ARG A 446 -0.78 -8.01 25.17
N TYR A 447 0.40 -7.41 25.21
CA TYR A 447 1.44 -7.61 24.21
C TYR A 447 2.60 -8.47 24.71
N GLU A 448 3.10 -9.33 23.82
CA GLU A 448 4.38 -10.03 23.97
C GLU A 448 5.34 -9.51 22.90
N VAL A 449 6.48 -8.94 23.31
CA VAL A 449 7.38 -8.20 22.41
C VAL A 449 8.65 -8.99 22.15
N ALA A 450 8.97 -9.18 20.87
CA ALA A 450 10.24 -9.73 20.39
C ALA A 450 11.09 -8.64 19.71
N LEU A 451 12.31 -8.41 20.20
CA LEU A 451 13.26 -7.46 19.62
C LEU A 451 14.21 -8.15 18.64
N PHE A 452 14.36 -7.62 17.44
CA PHE A 452 15.34 -8.10 16.45
C PHE A 452 16.45 -7.05 16.23
N GLU A 453 17.70 -7.48 16.38
CA GLU A 453 18.90 -6.68 16.13
C GLU A 453 19.90 -7.49 15.30
N GLN A 454 20.44 -6.87 14.24
CA GLN A 454 21.43 -7.50 13.37
C GLN A 454 22.84 -7.52 14.00
N ALA A 455 23.10 -6.63 14.97
CA ALA A 455 24.38 -6.54 15.67
C ALA A 455 24.47 -7.50 16.88
N GLU A 456 25.68 -7.67 17.39
CA GLU A 456 25.99 -8.45 18.62
C GLU A 456 25.50 -7.80 19.91
N THR A 457 25.08 -6.53 19.86
CA THR A 457 24.58 -5.75 20.99
C THR A 457 23.46 -4.82 20.52
N LEU A 458 22.60 -4.40 21.46
CA LEU A 458 21.55 -3.42 21.19
C LEU A 458 22.14 -2.11 20.63
N SER A 459 21.55 -1.57 19.57
CA SER A 459 22.20 -0.56 18.72
C SER A 459 22.20 0.87 19.29
N LEU A 460 21.44 1.15 20.36
CA LEU A 460 21.38 2.49 20.98
C LEU A 460 22.71 2.89 21.65
N ASP A 461 23.38 1.98 22.37
CA ASP A 461 24.68 2.24 23.02
C ASP A 461 25.87 1.59 22.28
N ALA A 462 25.64 0.74 21.26
CA ALA A 462 26.70 0.02 20.54
C ALA A 462 27.81 0.90 19.95
N ALA A 463 27.49 2.13 19.53
CA ALA A 463 28.45 3.09 18.98
C ALA A 463 29.17 3.95 20.05
N SER A 464 28.82 3.82 21.33
CA SER A 464 29.44 4.58 22.41
C SER A 464 30.73 3.87 22.88
N VAL A 465 31.80 4.62 23.15
CA VAL A 465 33.12 4.08 23.55
C VAL A 465 33.61 4.65 24.88
N THR A 466 34.31 3.84 25.69
CA THR A 466 34.91 4.29 26.94
C THR A 466 36.39 4.57 26.71
N LEU A 467 36.80 5.83 26.90
CA LEU A 467 38.17 6.30 26.70
C LEU A 467 38.87 6.52 28.03
N ARG A 468 40.16 6.23 28.09
CA ARG A 468 41.02 6.57 29.23
C ARG A 468 42.25 7.33 28.79
N ASN A 469 42.54 8.43 29.46
CA ASN A 469 43.76 9.21 29.27
C ASN A 469 44.87 8.68 30.20
N ALA A 470 45.94 8.15 29.61
CA ALA A 470 47.03 7.51 30.35
C ALA A 470 47.87 8.50 31.19
N SER A 471 47.87 9.79 30.85
CA SER A 471 48.66 10.83 31.54
C SER A 471 47.92 11.50 32.69
N THR A 472 46.59 11.57 32.64
CA THR A 472 45.74 12.24 33.65
C THR A 472 44.89 11.27 34.47
N GLY A 473 44.77 10.01 34.04
CA GLY A 473 43.89 9.02 34.67
C GLY A 473 42.40 9.23 34.42
N VAL A 474 42.01 10.22 33.63
CA VAL A 474 40.60 10.52 33.32
C VAL A 474 40.00 9.44 32.43
N THR A 475 38.90 8.81 32.88
CA THR A 475 38.06 7.92 32.08
C THR A 475 36.74 8.63 31.72
N GLU A 476 36.36 8.59 30.44
CA GLU A 476 35.20 9.28 29.87
C GLU A 476 34.41 8.34 28.92
N ARG A 477 33.08 8.25 29.10
CA ARG A 477 32.18 7.54 28.17
C ARG A 477 31.74 8.52 27.08
N VAL A 478 32.08 8.23 25.83
CA VAL A 478 31.83 9.09 24.68
C VAL A 478 30.69 8.52 23.85
N ASN A 479 29.60 9.29 23.78
CA ASN A 479 28.47 9.02 22.89
C ASN A 479 28.77 9.49 21.47
N ILE A 480 28.59 8.62 20.47
CA ILE A 480 28.93 8.89 19.08
C ILE A 480 27.72 8.55 18.20
N PRO A 481 27.19 9.49 17.39
CA PRO A 481 27.45 10.94 17.46
C PRO A 481 27.02 11.55 18.82
N PRO A 482 27.50 12.75 19.19
CA PRO A 482 27.16 13.39 20.45
C PRO A 482 25.65 13.71 20.55
N ARG A 483 25.02 13.25 21.63
CA ARG A 483 23.56 13.34 21.85
C ARG A 483 23.20 14.56 22.71
N SER A 484 23.27 15.74 22.10
CA SER A 484 22.84 17.00 22.70
C SER A 484 21.34 17.23 22.53
N VAL A 485 20.67 17.76 23.56
CA VAL A 485 19.22 18.04 23.58
C VAL A 485 18.91 19.40 24.23
N THR A 486 17.81 20.03 23.80
CA THR A 486 17.23 21.25 24.40
C THR A 486 15.81 20.95 24.86
N ARG A 487 15.43 21.30 26.10
CA ARG A 487 14.09 20.96 26.63
C ARG A 487 12.93 21.55 25.82
N GLY A 488 13.15 22.68 25.14
CA GLY A 488 12.12 23.30 24.29
C GLY A 488 11.83 22.55 22.98
N TYR A 489 12.84 22.03 22.28
CA TYR A 489 12.64 21.27 21.04
C TYR A 489 12.44 19.76 21.27
N TYR A 490 12.93 19.23 22.39
CA TYR A 490 12.86 17.81 22.75
C TYR A 490 11.95 17.55 23.97
N PRO A 491 10.68 18.01 23.98
CA PRO A 491 9.83 17.90 25.16
C PRO A 491 9.51 16.45 25.52
N ASN A 492 9.17 15.58 24.57
CA ASN A 492 8.80 14.19 24.87
C ASN A 492 10.02 13.36 25.26
N LEU A 493 11.14 13.53 24.55
CA LEU A 493 12.41 12.88 24.90
C LEU A 493 12.89 13.25 26.30
N THR A 494 12.78 14.53 26.69
CA THR A 494 13.23 14.95 28.03
C THR A 494 12.25 14.57 29.13
N GLN A 495 10.94 14.55 28.88
CA GLN A 495 9.95 13.95 29.79
C GLN A 495 10.18 12.44 29.97
N MET A 496 10.45 11.69 28.90
CA MET A 496 10.81 10.27 28.97
C MET A 496 12.10 10.06 29.77
N TYR A 497 13.11 10.93 29.61
CA TYR A 497 14.32 10.87 30.43
C TYR A 497 14.05 11.16 31.91
N ASP A 498 13.19 12.12 32.23
CA ASP A 498 12.81 12.42 33.62
C ASP A 498 12.03 11.23 34.24
N TYR A 499 11.07 10.65 33.50
CA TYR A 499 10.30 9.46 33.89
C TYR A 499 11.22 8.24 34.13
N LEU A 500 12.09 7.93 33.17
CA LEU A 500 13.08 6.86 33.27
C LEU A 500 14.24 7.21 34.22
N ARG A 501 14.25 8.38 34.85
CA ARG A 501 15.29 8.90 35.76
C ARG A 501 16.71 8.85 35.17
N ILE A 502 16.85 9.24 33.90
CA ILE A 502 18.11 9.35 33.17
C ILE A 502 18.73 10.73 33.43
N PRO A 503 19.96 10.82 33.98
CA PRO A 503 20.55 12.11 34.34
C PRO A 503 20.94 12.94 33.10
N LEU A 504 20.47 14.18 33.07
CA LEU A 504 20.87 15.20 32.09
C LEU A 504 21.81 16.22 32.74
N ARG A 505 23.04 16.34 32.22
CA ARG A 505 23.98 17.43 32.58
C ARG A 505 23.84 18.60 31.63
N SER A 506 24.12 19.82 32.11
CA SER A 506 24.20 20.99 31.22
C SER A 506 25.61 21.11 30.64
N VAL A 507 25.69 21.41 29.34
CA VAL A 507 26.96 21.55 28.61
C VAL A 507 27.06 22.96 28.05
N ARG A 508 28.27 23.54 28.08
CA ARG A 508 28.57 24.78 27.37
C ARG A 508 29.53 24.49 26.22
N TYR A 509 29.17 24.96 25.03
CA TYR A 509 30.03 24.89 23.85
C TYR A 509 30.59 26.27 23.53
N THR A 510 31.92 26.33 23.33
CA THR A 510 32.49 27.35 22.45
C THR A 510 32.37 26.82 21.03
N PHE A 511 31.70 27.55 20.15
CA PHE A 511 31.60 27.22 18.73
C PHE A 511 32.74 27.88 17.97
N LEU A 512 33.46 27.12 17.17
CA LEU A 512 34.58 27.58 16.35
C LEU A 512 34.27 27.29 14.87
N TYR A 513 34.53 28.25 14.00
CA TYR A 513 34.26 28.15 12.56
C TYR A 513 35.58 28.21 11.81
N ALA A 514 35.86 27.16 11.03
CA ALA A 514 37.10 27.01 10.30
C ALA A 514 36.87 26.57 8.84
N GLU A 515 37.80 26.95 7.98
CA GLU A 515 37.81 26.59 6.55
C GLU A 515 38.90 25.55 6.30
N ILE A 516 38.53 24.45 5.63
CA ILE A 516 39.46 23.40 5.21
C ILE A 516 40.03 23.82 3.86
N ALA A 517 41.31 24.19 3.82
CA ALA A 517 41.98 24.63 2.60
C ALA A 517 42.08 23.50 1.56
N SER A 518 41.73 23.80 0.30
CA SER A 518 41.85 22.87 -0.83
C SER A 518 43.32 22.60 -1.19
N SER A 519 43.58 21.39 -1.69
CA SER A 519 44.93 20.82 -1.81
C SER A 519 45.71 21.19 -3.08
N GLU A 520 45.25 22.16 -3.88
CA GLU A 520 45.67 22.24 -5.29
C GLU A 520 46.98 22.99 -5.56
N THR A 521 47.53 23.73 -4.59
CA THR A 521 48.78 24.51 -4.79
C THR A 521 49.78 24.43 -3.62
N ARG A 522 50.54 23.33 -3.52
CA ARG A 522 51.98 23.34 -3.14
C ARG A 522 52.63 21.96 -3.22
N ALA A 523 53.83 21.90 -3.81
CA ALA A 523 54.59 20.69 -4.07
C ALA A 523 55.71 20.45 -3.01
N GLU A 524 55.34 20.39 -1.72
CA GLU A 524 56.27 20.04 -0.64
C GLU A 524 55.74 18.87 0.23
N PRO A 525 56.63 18.08 0.86
CA PRO A 525 56.23 16.97 1.72
C PRO A 525 55.43 17.47 2.93
N ARG A 526 54.17 17.04 3.04
CA ARG A 526 53.27 17.47 4.11
C ARG A 526 53.75 17.02 5.49
N GLN A 527 53.95 18.00 6.39
CA GLN A 527 53.67 17.76 7.80
C GLN A 527 52.17 17.49 7.98
N PRO A 528 51.74 16.62 8.92
CA PRO A 528 50.33 16.32 9.14
C PRO A 528 49.56 17.61 9.45
N GLN A 529 48.31 17.72 8.97
CA GLN A 529 47.45 18.85 9.32
C GLN A 529 47.33 18.90 10.84
N SER A 530 47.86 19.97 11.45
CA SER A 530 47.95 20.05 12.90
C SER A 530 46.57 19.90 13.53
N ALA A 531 46.45 19.05 14.56
CA ALA A 531 45.25 18.95 15.40
C ALA A 531 44.95 20.24 16.23
N ASP A 532 45.67 21.34 15.96
CA ASP A 532 45.34 22.67 16.46
C ASP A 532 43.92 23.05 16.04
N PRO A 533 43.00 23.28 16.99
CA PRO A 533 41.65 23.74 16.66
C PRO A 533 41.63 25.05 15.86
N MET A 534 42.64 25.91 16.01
CA MET A 534 42.68 27.23 15.36
C MET A 534 43.11 27.18 13.89
N ALA A 535 43.55 26.03 13.37
CA ALA A 535 43.96 25.89 11.98
C ALA A 535 42.78 26.18 11.02
N GLY A 536 42.92 27.23 10.19
CA GLY A 536 41.86 27.69 9.29
C GLY A 536 40.70 28.43 9.96
N ALA A 537 40.78 28.72 11.27
CA ALA A 537 39.70 29.40 12.00
C ALA A 537 39.50 30.85 11.55
N TYR A 538 38.25 31.21 11.25
CA TYR A 538 37.85 32.58 10.85
C TYR A 538 36.83 33.22 11.80
N PHE A 539 36.20 32.45 12.71
CA PHE A 539 35.32 33.00 13.73
C PHE A 539 35.13 32.08 14.96
N ALA A 540 34.84 32.63 16.13
CA ALA A 540 34.54 31.87 17.36
C ALA A 540 33.47 32.54 18.25
N PHE A 541 32.60 31.74 18.89
CA PHE A 541 31.50 32.17 19.74
C PHE A 541 31.42 31.43 21.09
N ASP A 542 31.28 32.24 22.13
CA ASP A 542 30.71 32.06 23.48
C ASP A 542 29.67 30.99 23.78
N ASN A 543 28.82 30.75 22.78
CA ASN A 543 27.35 30.94 22.79
C ASN A 543 26.97 32.06 21.78
N ILE A 544 25.78 31.96 21.19
CA ILE A 544 25.24 32.76 20.08
C ILE A 544 25.45 34.28 20.24
N TYR A 545 25.39 34.80 21.46
CA TYR A 545 25.41 36.24 21.77
C TYR A 545 26.73 36.75 22.36
N LYS A 546 27.80 35.93 22.38
CA LYS A 546 29.09 36.32 22.97
C LYS A 546 30.25 35.99 22.02
N PRO A 547 30.71 36.90 21.15
CA PRO A 547 31.86 36.64 20.29
C PRO A 547 33.13 36.46 21.12
N VAL A 548 33.98 35.51 20.71
CA VAL A 548 35.33 35.36 21.27
C VAL A 548 36.30 36.20 20.43
N LEU A 549 36.56 37.43 20.89
CA LEU A 549 37.62 38.27 20.32
C LEU A 549 38.98 37.63 20.64
N SER A 550 39.72 37.23 19.62
CA SER A 550 41.00 36.55 19.75
C SER A 550 42.07 37.20 18.87
N ALA A 551 43.20 37.55 19.48
CA ALA A 551 44.38 38.05 18.78
C ALA A 551 45.06 37.00 17.88
N ARG A 552 44.60 35.74 17.88
CA ARG A 552 45.08 34.66 16.99
C ARG A 552 44.30 34.54 15.67
N LEU A 553 43.20 35.29 15.50
CA LEU A 553 42.53 35.39 14.21
C LEU A 553 43.26 36.45 13.37
N ASN A 554 43.67 36.11 12.15
CA ASN A 554 44.55 36.91 11.26
C ASN A 554 43.88 38.18 10.66
N CYS A 555 43.18 38.96 11.48
CA CYS A 555 42.45 40.16 11.07
C CYS A 555 42.52 41.26 12.14
N GLY A 556 42.57 42.52 11.69
CA GLY A 556 42.70 43.68 12.58
C GLY A 556 41.47 43.88 13.46
N TRP A 557 41.65 44.51 14.64
CA TRP A 557 40.58 44.62 15.64
C TRP A 557 39.30 45.32 15.13
N LEU A 558 39.41 46.33 14.25
CA LEU A 558 38.24 46.95 13.60
C LEU A 558 37.50 45.94 12.70
N GLN A 559 38.23 45.12 11.95
CA GLN A 559 37.65 44.11 11.06
C GLN A 559 36.93 43.01 11.88
N GLN A 560 37.53 42.59 13.00
CA GLN A 560 36.89 41.70 13.97
C GLN A 560 35.60 42.32 14.53
N LEU A 561 35.64 43.59 14.95
CA LEU A 561 34.46 44.30 15.48
C LEU A 561 33.35 44.44 14.43
N CYS A 562 33.67 44.82 13.19
CA CYS A 562 32.71 44.91 12.09
C CYS A 562 32.12 43.52 11.76
N GLN A 563 32.92 42.45 11.76
CA GLN A 563 32.44 41.09 11.56
C GLN A 563 31.51 40.64 12.70
N VAL A 564 31.87 40.93 13.95
CA VAL A 564 31.02 40.70 15.13
C VAL A 564 29.68 41.40 15.00
N VAL A 565 29.66 42.69 14.67
CA VAL A 565 28.42 43.48 14.53
C VAL A 565 27.57 42.95 13.37
N PHE A 566 28.18 42.67 12.22
CA PHE A 566 27.50 42.06 11.07
C PHE A 566 26.82 40.74 11.45
N LEU A 567 27.54 39.84 12.13
CA LEU A 567 27.00 38.53 12.53
C LEU A 567 25.92 38.66 13.61
N ALA A 568 26.08 39.57 14.58
CA ALA A 568 25.06 39.84 15.59
C ALA A 568 23.76 40.36 14.95
N VAL A 569 23.85 41.30 14.01
CA VAL A 569 22.69 41.81 13.25
C VAL A 569 22.06 40.72 12.39
N CYS A 570 22.85 39.93 11.66
CA CYS A 570 22.33 38.84 10.83
C CYS A 570 21.66 37.73 11.66
N HIS A 571 22.23 37.39 12.82
CA HIS A 571 21.66 36.38 13.71
C HIS A 571 20.39 36.89 14.39
N ALA A 572 20.38 38.14 14.87
CA ALA A 572 19.18 38.77 15.40
C ALA A 572 18.06 38.84 14.35
N TRP A 573 18.38 39.21 13.11
CA TRP A 573 17.45 39.20 11.99
C TRP A 573 16.93 37.80 11.66
N PHE A 574 17.80 36.79 11.59
CA PHE A 574 17.39 35.42 11.30
C PHE A 574 16.46 34.86 12.40
N ILE A 575 16.80 35.04 13.67
CA ILE A 575 15.93 34.62 14.79
C ILE A 575 14.61 35.40 14.76
N ALA A 576 14.64 36.72 14.54
CA ALA A 576 13.42 37.52 14.40
C ALA A 576 12.55 37.04 13.24
N ALA A 577 13.15 36.71 12.09
CA ALA A 577 12.43 36.11 10.95
C ALA A 577 11.78 34.78 11.34
N CYS A 578 12.49 33.87 12.02
CA CYS A 578 11.92 32.61 12.50
C CYS A 578 10.71 32.78 13.43
N PHE A 579 10.63 33.87 14.21
CA PHE A 579 9.48 34.15 15.09
C PHE A 579 8.38 34.99 14.45
N LEU A 580 8.70 35.85 13.47
CA LEU A 580 7.78 36.83 12.88
C LEU A 580 7.26 36.44 11.48
N VAL A 581 7.91 35.47 10.83
CA VAL A 581 7.63 35.09 9.44
C VAL A 581 7.46 33.58 9.35
N GLU A 582 6.21 33.15 9.24
CA GLU A 582 5.89 31.74 9.06
C GLU A 582 6.38 31.21 7.70
N PRO A 583 6.86 29.95 7.64
CA PRO A 583 7.08 29.22 6.40
C PRO A 583 5.79 29.01 5.60
N ARG A 584 5.87 29.14 4.28
CA ARG A 584 4.69 28.98 3.40
C ARG A 584 4.38 27.51 3.12
N VAL A 585 3.09 27.22 2.93
CA VAL A 585 2.57 25.96 2.39
C VAL A 585 1.61 26.30 1.24
N THR A 586 1.74 25.65 0.09
CA THR A 586 0.87 25.91 -1.08
C THR A 586 -0.35 25.01 -1.08
N GLY A 587 -1.51 25.55 -0.72
CA GLY A 587 -2.77 24.80 -0.53
C GLY A 587 -3.39 24.11 -1.75
N LYS A 588 -2.74 24.10 -2.93
CA LYS A 588 -3.14 23.25 -4.08
C LYS A 588 -2.40 21.91 -4.15
N THR A 589 -1.28 21.77 -3.44
CA THR A 589 -0.35 20.62 -3.54
C THR A 589 0.24 20.18 -2.20
N ASP A 590 -0.09 20.91 -1.12
CA ASP A 590 0.46 20.77 0.25
C ASP A 590 2.00 20.83 0.33
N THR A 591 2.66 21.29 -0.74
CA THR A 591 4.12 21.42 -0.80
C THR A 591 4.61 22.55 0.09
N SER A 592 5.63 22.24 0.89
CA SER A 592 6.24 23.15 1.87
C SER A 592 7.30 24.05 1.23
N GLU A 593 7.47 25.26 1.76
CA GLU A 593 8.60 26.12 1.39
C GLU A 593 9.93 25.50 1.83
N SER A 594 10.93 25.47 0.94
CA SER A 594 12.29 25.03 1.27
C SER A 594 13.05 26.10 2.07
N LEU A 595 14.07 25.69 2.83
CA LEU A 595 14.94 26.58 3.57
C LEU A 595 15.58 27.63 2.66
N GLN A 596 16.00 27.25 1.45
CA GLN A 596 16.54 28.19 0.46
C GLN A 596 15.54 29.28 0.08
N ALA A 597 14.30 28.91 -0.21
CA ALA A 597 13.23 29.85 -0.57
C ALA A 597 12.90 30.78 0.61
N TYR A 598 12.80 30.22 1.82
CA TYR A 598 12.55 30.98 3.05
C TYR A 598 13.67 32.00 3.34
N LEU A 599 14.94 31.60 3.29
CA LEU A 599 16.10 32.48 3.55
C LEU A 599 16.19 33.61 2.51
N ARG A 600 15.93 33.33 1.23
CA ARG A 600 15.84 34.35 0.18
C ARG A 600 14.67 35.30 0.41
N ARG A 601 13.48 34.79 0.72
CA ARG A 601 12.27 35.58 0.99
C ARG A 601 12.41 36.49 2.21
N THR A 602 13.03 35.99 3.27
CA THR A 602 13.36 36.74 4.49
C THR A 602 14.63 37.58 4.35
N ARG A 603 15.28 37.60 3.17
CA ARG A 603 16.46 38.42 2.86
C ARG A 603 17.63 38.23 3.84
N VAL A 604 17.81 37.02 4.35
CA VAL A 604 18.96 36.69 5.22
C VAL A 604 20.24 36.77 4.38
N PRO A 605 21.27 37.55 4.79
CA PRO A 605 22.45 37.76 3.95
C PRO A 605 23.21 36.46 3.63
N GLN A 606 23.46 36.20 2.35
CA GLN A 606 24.08 34.97 1.84
C GLN A 606 25.40 34.62 2.57
N ARG A 607 26.26 35.63 2.84
CA ARG A 607 27.51 35.45 3.60
C ARG A 607 27.30 34.91 5.02
N PHE A 608 26.19 35.26 5.69
CA PHE A 608 25.83 34.68 6.98
C PHE A 608 25.31 33.24 6.82
N VAL A 609 24.50 32.99 5.78
CA VAL A 609 24.00 31.66 5.45
C VAL A 609 25.16 30.67 5.27
N ASP A 610 26.06 30.92 4.32
CA ASP A 610 27.09 29.96 3.91
C ASP A 610 28.20 29.77 4.95
N ARG A 611 28.59 30.84 5.64
CA ARG A 611 29.74 30.83 6.56
C ARG A 611 29.37 30.61 8.03
N HIS A 612 28.09 30.67 8.41
CA HIS A 612 27.70 30.60 9.84
C HIS A 612 26.43 29.78 10.11
N LEU A 613 25.39 29.88 9.27
CA LEU A 613 24.14 29.13 9.48
C LEU A 613 24.27 27.67 9.01
N LEU A 614 24.63 27.47 7.73
CA LEU A 614 24.75 26.14 7.13
C LEU A 614 25.87 25.27 7.75
N PRO A 615 27.01 25.79 8.23
CA PRO A 615 27.97 24.98 8.99
C PRO A 615 27.40 24.37 10.28
N VAL A 616 26.61 25.12 11.07
CA VAL A 616 26.02 24.61 12.32
C VAL A 616 24.90 23.62 12.03
N LEU A 617 23.94 24.01 11.19
CA LEU A 617 22.81 23.17 10.85
C LEU A 617 23.26 21.94 10.04
N GLY A 618 24.24 22.08 9.16
CA GLY A 618 24.84 21.00 8.38
C GLY A 618 25.61 20.00 9.26
N ALA A 619 26.22 20.45 10.35
CA ALA A 619 26.75 19.57 11.38
C ALA A 619 25.64 18.82 12.14
N ILE A 620 24.61 19.52 12.61
CA ILE A 620 23.46 18.95 13.33
C ILE A 620 22.71 17.92 12.48
N CYS A 621 22.50 18.21 11.20
CA CYS A 621 21.83 17.36 10.21
C CYS A 621 22.78 16.37 9.51
N THR A 622 24.10 16.57 9.64
CA THR A 622 25.18 15.76 9.04
C THR A 622 24.95 15.50 7.53
N CYS A 623 24.76 16.57 6.78
CA CYS A 623 24.47 16.56 5.34
C CYS A 623 25.22 17.69 4.61
N SER A 624 25.17 17.73 3.27
CA SER A 624 25.73 18.86 2.52
C SER A 624 24.92 20.16 2.76
N HIS A 625 25.55 21.30 2.48
CA HIS A 625 24.90 22.61 2.55
C HIS A 625 23.75 22.72 1.55
N GLU A 626 23.91 22.15 0.36
CA GLU A 626 22.89 22.02 -0.68
C GLU A 626 21.70 21.18 -0.20
N GLN A 627 21.94 19.96 0.28
CA GLN A 627 20.90 19.08 0.82
C GLN A 627 20.11 19.74 1.96
N LEU A 628 20.78 20.50 2.82
CA LEU A 628 20.14 21.25 3.91
C LEU A 628 19.27 22.42 3.40
N LEU A 629 19.64 23.07 2.29
CA LEU A 629 18.88 24.15 1.69
C LEU A 629 17.53 23.67 1.10
N ASP A 630 17.44 22.38 0.74
CA ASP A 630 16.21 21.72 0.30
C ASP A 630 15.32 21.21 1.44
N PHE A 631 15.74 21.38 2.70
CA PHE A 631 14.91 20.98 3.84
C PHE A 631 13.66 21.87 3.96
N PRO A 632 12.52 21.34 4.45
CA PRO A 632 11.36 22.15 4.79
C PRO A 632 11.76 23.28 5.76
N ALA A 633 11.45 24.51 5.41
CA ALA A 633 11.70 25.66 6.28
C ALA A 633 10.94 25.54 7.61
N SER A 634 9.79 24.85 7.64
CA SER A 634 9.05 24.47 8.85
C SER A 634 9.93 23.79 9.90
N ASP A 635 10.74 22.83 9.47
CA ASP A 635 11.48 21.94 10.35
C ASP A 635 12.63 22.70 11.02
N VAL A 636 13.31 23.56 10.24
CA VAL A 636 14.40 24.43 10.72
C VAL A 636 13.86 25.58 11.56
N VAL A 637 12.77 26.25 11.15
CA VAL A 637 12.16 27.35 11.92
C VAL A 637 11.62 26.85 13.26
N ASN A 638 10.94 25.69 13.30
CA ASN A 638 10.49 25.06 14.54
C ASN A 638 11.68 24.64 15.44
N PHE A 639 12.76 24.12 14.85
CA PHE A 639 13.99 23.82 15.60
C PHE A 639 14.62 25.08 16.21
N MET A 640 14.77 26.15 15.43
CA MET A 640 15.38 27.41 15.86
C MET A 640 14.53 28.12 16.92
N THR A 641 13.23 28.27 16.72
CA THR A 641 12.33 28.93 17.68
C THR A 641 12.29 28.20 19.02
N ARG A 642 12.19 26.86 19.02
CA ARG A 642 12.14 26.05 20.25
C ARG A 642 13.49 25.83 20.93
N SER A 643 14.61 25.94 20.21
CA SER A 643 15.96 25.82 20.78
C SER A 643 16.60 27.17 21.16
N SER A 644 16.12 28.28 20.61
CA SER A 644 16.62 29.62 20.94
C SER A 644 16.49 29.91 22.43
N LEU A 645 17.53 30.53 23.01
CA LEU A 645 17.66 30.85 24.44
C LEU A 645 17.60 29.66 25.41
N GLN A 646 17.44 28.42 24.93
CA GLN A 646 17.42 27.23 25.78
C GLN A 646 18.82 26.79 26.22
N LYS A 647 18.90 26.12 27.37
CA LYS A 647 20.12 25.43 27.80
C LYS A 647 20.28 24.12 27.01
N THR A 648 21.49 23.84 26.57
CA THR A 648 21.88 22.54 26.02
C THR A 648 22.20 21.57 27.14
N TYR A 649 21.65 20.36 27.03
CA TYR A 649 21.90 19.23 27.90
C TYR A 649 22.49 18.06 27.12
N MET A 650 23.18 17.18 27.82
CA MET A 650 23.69 15.92 27.29
C MET A 650 23.42 14.81 28.32
N THR A 651 23.11 13.61 27.82
CA THR A 651 23.08 12.39 28.65
C THR A 651 24.42 11.66 28.53
N ASP A 652 24.97 11.24 29.66
CA ASP A 652 26.12 10.33 29.72
C ASP A 652 25.67 8.86 29.90
N GLY A 653 24.40 8.65 30.30
CA GLY A 653 23.79 7.35 30.58
C GLY A 653 22.98 6.81 29.42
N VAL A 654 23.57 6.68 28.22
CA VAL A 654 22.88 6.03 27.08
C VAL A 654 22.79 4.53 27.28
N HIS A 655 23.81 3.92 27.89
CA HIS A 655 23.75 2.56 28.40
C HIS A 655 22.59 2.37 29.38
N ASP A 656 22.47 3.24 30.38
CA ASP A 656 21.35 3.23 31.34
C ASP A 656 19.98 3.37 30.67
N LEU A 657 19.87 4.26 29.69
CA LEU A 657 18.65 4.46 28.90
C LEU A 657 18.26 3.18 28.14
N GLN A 658 19.22 2.59 27.43
CA GLN A 658 19.03 1.32 26.72
C GLN A 658 18.60 0.21 27.67
N SER A 659 19.29 0.05 28.79
CA SER A 659 19.01 -0.99 29.80
C SER A 659 17.66 -0.80 30.50
N ARG A 660 17.19 0.44 30.70
CA ARG A 660 15.85 0.73 31.25
C ARG A 660 14.74 0.55 30.22
N LEU A 661 14.97 0.89 28.95
CA LEU A 661 14.01 0.63 27.88
C LEU A 661 13.84 -0.87 27.60
N ALA A 662 14.92 -1.64 27.57
CA ALA A 662 14.90 -3.09 27.37
C ALA A 662 14.51 -3.90 28.62
N HIS A 663 14.30 -3.25 29.78
CA HIS A 663 14.04 -3.94 31.04
C HIS A 663 12.75 -4.78 30.98
N GLY A 664 12.82 -6.03 31.44
CA GLY A 664 11.70 -6.98 31.46
C GLY A 664 11.45 -7.76 30.16
N ILE A 665 11.92 -7.25 29.02
CA ILE A 665 11.76 -7.90 27.71
C ILE A 665 12.64 -9.16 27.65
N LYS A 666 12.02 -10.32 27.42
CA LYS A 666 12.70 -11.62 27.43
C LYS A 666 13.18 -12.08 26.05
N ASP A 667 12.42 -11.79 25.01
CA ASP A 667 12.75 -12.19 23.63
C ASP A 667 13.56 -11.07 22.95
N ILE A 668 14.89 -11.16 23.08
CA ILE A 668 15.84 -10.25 22.45
C ILE A 668 16.78 -11.07 21.56
N ARG A 669 16.63 -10.90 20.25
CA ARG A 669 17.33 -11.65 19.19
C ARG A 669 18.43 -10.77 18.63
N LEU A 670 19.62 -10.90 19.22
CA LEU A 670 20.86 -10.30 18.72
C LEU A 670 21.44 -11.16 17.59
N GLN A 671 22.24 -10.57 16.70
CA GLN A 671 22.77 -11.21 15.48
C GLN A 671 21.69 -11.77 14.54
N ALA A 672 20.44 -11.32 14.69
CA ALA A 672 19.26 -11.77 13.97
C ALA A 672 18.93 -10.78 12.84
N ARG A 673 19.57 -10.94 11.68
CA ARG A 673 19.41 -10.02 10.55
C ARG A 673 18.15 -10.36 9.76
N VAL A 674 17.07 -9.61 10.01
CA VAL A 674 15.83 -9.72 9.22
C VAL A 674 16.14 -9.45 7.74
N ARG A 675 15.68 -10.35 6.87
CA ARG A 675 15.75 -10.23 5.41
C ARG A 675 14.44 -9.78 4.79
N LYS A 676 13.33 -10.33 5.28
CA LYS A 676 12.01 -10.19 4.68
C LYS A 676 10.93 -10.12 5.75
N VAL A 677 9.94 -9.28 5.51
CA VAL A 677 8.69 -9.17 6.24
C VAL A 677 7.59 -9.31 5.18
N GLU A 678 6.67 -10.26 5.37
CA GLU A 678 5.58 -10.50 4.43
C GLU A 678 4.27 -10.85 5.14
N ARG A 679 3.14 -10.65 4.47
CA ARG A 679 1.83 -11.00 5.02
C ARG A 679 1.67 -12.52 5.07
N ALA A 680 1.16 -13.05 6.19
CA ALA A 680 0.92 -14.48 6.38
C ALA A 680 -0.42 -14.71 7.09
N GLY A 681 -1.49 -14.82 6.30
CA GLY A 681 -2.86 -14.93 6.82
C GLY A 681 -3.23 -13.72 7.68
N ASN A 682 -3.64 -13.97 8.92
CA ASN A 682 -3.98 -12.92 9.90
C ASN A 682 -2.76 -12.24 10.55
N GLY A 683 -1.54 -12.74 10.30
CA GLY A 683 -0.30 -12.22 10.86
C GLY A 683 0.71 -11.80 9.79
N VAL A 684 1.95 -11.60 10.24
CA VAL A 684 3.08 -11.15 9.43
C VAL A 684 4.26 -12.08 9.68
N LEU A 685 4.76 -12.73 8.63
CA LEU A 685 5.96 -13.56 8.67
C LEU A 685 7.20 -12.66 8.70
N VAL A 686 8.09 -12.91 9.66
CA VAL A 686 9.42 -12.29 9.75
C VAL A 686 10.45 -13.38 9.47
N GLN A 687 11.26 -13.20 8.43
CA GLN A 687 12.36 -14.11 8.07
C GLN A 687 13.71 -13.43 8.33
N TRP A 688 14.62 -14.12 9.04
CA TRP A 688 15.93 -13.58 9.42
C TRP A 688 17.06 -14.61 9.35
N ASP A 689 18.28 -14.14 9.16
CA ASP A 689 19.49 -14.96 9.32
C ASP A 689 19.98 -14.91 10.76
N GLN A 690 20.41 -16.06 11.30
CA GLN A 690 21.32 -16.07 12.45
C GLN A 690 22.76 -15.90 11.96
N LEU A 691 23.39 -14.77 12.29
CA LEU A 691 24.77 -14.47 11.88
C LEU A 691 25.83 -15.19 12.74
N ARG A 692 25.41 -15.97 13.74
CA ARG A 692 26.29 -16.55 14.77
C ARG A 692 26.96 -17.87 14.38
N ASP A 693 26.34 -18.68 13.51
CA ASP A 693 26.71 -20.08 13.31
C ASP A 693 27.51 -20.37 12.04
N GLY A 694 27.82 -19.36 11.21
CA GLY A 694 28.65 -19.48 9.99
C GLY A 694 27.96 -20.17 8.80
N ASN A 695 27.21 -21.25 9.06
CA ASN A 695 26.13 -21.70 8.19
C ASN A 695 24.92 -20.79 8.42
N GLY A 696 24.61 -19.91 7.46
CA GLY A 696 23.50 -18.97 7.57
C GLY A 696 22.14 -19.65 7.52
N SER A 697 21.69 -20.18 8.66
CA SER A 697 20.35 -20.74 8.84
C SER A 697 19.31 -19.63 8.82
N THR A 698 18.51 -19.59 7.75
CA THR A 698 17.32 -18.75 7.71
C THR A 698 16.30 -19.30 8.69
N SER A 699 15.89 -18.47 9.64
CA SER A 699 14.81 -18.74 10.59
C SER A 699 13.60 -17.88 10.21
N GLU A 700 12.40 -18.39 10.51
CA GLU A 700 11.16 -17.67 10.23
C GLU A 700 10.13 -17.86 11.34
N GLN A 701 9.30 -16.84 11.55
CA GLN A 701 8.24 -16.86 12.55
C GLN A 701 7.14 -15.86 12.19
N VAL A 702 5.88 -16.29 12.34
CA VAL A 702 4.71 -15.40 12.21
C VAL A 702 4.48 -14.68 13.54
N PHE A 703 4.35 -13.36 13.46
CA PHE A 703 3.91 -12.45 14.52
C PHE A 703 2.55 -11.86 14.16
N ASP A 704 1.79 -11.41 15.16
CA ASP A 704 0.47 -10.82 14.93
C ASP A 704 0.59 -9.38 14.40
N ARG A 705 1.66 -8.68 14.81
CA ARG A 705 2.01 -7.32 14.36
C ARG A 705 3.53 -7.15 14.21
N VAL A 706 3.96 -6.30 13.28
CA VAL A 706 5.38 -5.95 13.09
C VAL A 706 5.59 -4.44 13.15
N VAL A 707 6.62 -4.00 13.85
CA VAL A 707 7.08 -2.60 13.87
C VAL A 707 8.48 -2.51 13.25
N LEU A 708 8.59 -1.82 12.13
CA LEU A 708 9.85 -1.50 11.46
C LEU A 708 10.47 -0.25 12.09
N ALA A 709 11.44 -0.45 12.99
CA ALA A 709 12.19 0.59 13.68
C ALA A 709 13.55 0.89 13.00
N VAL A 710 13.55 0.91 11.66
CA VAL A 710 14.75 1.04 10.80
C VAL A 710 14.69 2.28 9.91
N THR A 711 15.77 2.53 9.16
CA THR A 711 15.81 3.59 8.14
C THR A 711 14.85 3.29 6.97
N PRO A 712 14.32 4.30 6.26
CA PRO A 712 13.27 4.08 5.26
C PRO A 712 13.75 3.21 4.09
N ASN A 713 15.01 3.37 3.68
CA ASN A 713 15.65 2.51 2.67
C ASN A 713 15.86 1.05 3.12
N ALA A 714 15.83 0.76 4.42
CA ALA A 714 15.84 -0.59 4.98
C ALA A 714 14.40 -1.13 5.07
N ALA A 715 13.46 -0.34 5.60
CA ALA A 715 12.04 -0.70 5.64
C ALA A 715 11.48 -1.05 4.25
N ALA A 716 11.84 -0.26 3.22
CA ALA A 716 11.49 -0.51 1.81
C ALA A 716 11.99 -1.87 1.30
N LYS A 717 13.18 -2.31 1.73
CA LYS A 717 13.77 -3.61 1.36
C LYS A 717 13.17 -4.77 2.14
N LEU A 718 12.81 -4.54 3.40
CA LEU A 718 12.23 -5.56 4.26
C LEU A 718 10.78 -5.87 3.88
N PHE A 719 9.98 -4.87 3.51
CA PHE A 719 8.53 -5.01 3.34
C PHE A 719 8.06 -4.46 1.98
N ALA A 720 7.79 -5.38 1.05
CA ALA A 720 7.51 -5.07 -0.36
C ALA A 720 6.34 -4.08 -0.60
N PRO A 721 5.18 -4.18 0.08
CA PRO A 721 4.05 -3.24 -0.14
C PRO A 721 4.38 -1.78 0.17
N ALA A 722 5.36 -1.51 1.05
CA ALA A 722 5.83 -0.15 1.35
C ALA A 722 7.04 0.27 0.49
N SER A 723 7.61 -0.62 -0.33
CA SER A 723 8.88 -0.41 -1.02
C SER A 723 8.89 0.82 -1.93
N TYR A 724 7.86 0.97 -2.76
CA TYR A 724 7.72 2.13 -3.66
C TYR A 724 7.75 3.46 -2.88
N VAL A 725 6.89 3.60 -1.87
CA VAL A 725 6.72 4.85 -1.11
C VAL A 725 7.94 5.16 -0.23
N LEU A 726 8.54 4.15 0.41
CA LEU A 726 9.64 4.35 1.36
C LEU A 726 11.02 4.46 0.68
N SER A 727 11.20 3.91 -0.52
CA SER A 727 12.44 4.05 -1.29
C SER A 727 12.67 5.47 -1.83
N SER A 728 11.58 6.23 -2.07
CA SER A 728 11.62 7.65 -2.43
C SER A 728 12.13 8.58 -1.31
N ILE A 729 12.28 8.08 -0.07
CA ILE A 729 12.79 8.90 1.04
C ILE A 729 14.34 8.84 1.03
N PRO A 730 15.04 9.96 0.73
CA PRO A 730 16.49 9.95 0.55
C PRO A 730 17.24 9.66 1.86
N THR A 731 18.36 8.95 1.74
CA THR A 731 19.26 8.63 2.86
C THR A 731 20.72 8.87 2.50
N ALA A 732 21.50 9.41 3.43
CA ALA A 732 22.95 9.57 3.31
C ALA A 732 23.70 8.64 4.29
N HIS A 733 24.93 8.28 3.94
CA HIS A 733 25.85 7.65 4.88
C HIS A 733 26.65 8.71 5.63
N ILE A 734 26.83 8.51 6.93
CA ILE A 734 27.66 9.37 7.78
C ILE A 734 28.68 8.54 8.54
N GLU A 735 29.82 9.15 8.83
CA GLU A 735 30.90 8.56 9.60
C GLU A 735 31.16 9.40 10.86
N ALA A 736 31.30 8.72 11.99
CA ALA A 736 31.70 9.35 13.23
C ALA A 736 32.87 8.58 13.87
N THR A 737 33.90 9.32 14.25
CA THR A 737 35.24 8.78 14.50
C THR A 737 35.80 9.42 15.76
N VAL A 738 36.38 8.62 16.66
CA VAL A 738 37.18 9.13 17.78
C VAL A 738 38.65 9.06 17.41
N ILE A 739 39.33 10.17 17.59
CA ILE A 739 40.73 10.36 17.20
C ILE A 739 41.53 10.72 18.46
N ASP A 740 42.68 10.06 18.68
CA ASP A 740 43.75 10.59 19.54
C ASP A 740 44.68 11.48 18.68
N PRO A 741 44.62 12.81 18.82
CA PRO A 741 45.51 13.72 18.08
C PRO A 741 46.99 13.61 18.50
N SER A 742 47.27 12.94 19.62
CA SER A 742 48.62 12.73 20.16
C SER A 742 49.22 11.36 19.86
N TYR A 743 48.46 10.47 19.20
CA TYR A 743 48.81 9.09 18.84
C TYR A 743 49.18 8.13 20.00
N LYS A 744 49.23 8.59 21.26
CA LYS A 744 49.80 7.83 22.40
C LYS A 744 49.20 8.13 23.79
N ARG A 745 48.30 9.11 23.96
CA ARG A 745 47.83 9.54 25.29
C ARG A 745 46.47 8.99 25.67
N VAL A 746 45.64 8.62 24.69
CA VAL A 746 44.27 8.12 24.94
C VAL A 746 44.15 6.69 24.42
N SER A 747 43.66 5.79 25.27
CA SER A 747 43.35 4.41 24.92
C SER A 747 41.85 4.13 25.07
N VAL A 748 41.38 3.07 24.40
CA VAL A 748 40.03 2.52 24.64
C VAL A 748 40.13 1.55 25.81
N GLU A 749 39.31 1.75 26.84
CA GLU A 749 39.31 0.92 28.05
C GLU A 749 38.29 -0.23 27.93
N GLU A 750 37.06 0.07 27.50
CA GLU A 750 36.01 -0.93 27.26
C GLU A 750 35.17 -0.61 26.01
N ARG A 751 34.67 -1.66 25.35
CA ARG A 751 33.68 -1.59 24.26
C ARG A 751 32.38 -2.27 24.71
N GLY A 752 31.28 -1.53 24.78
CA GLY A 752 29.93 -2.07 25.02
C GLY A 752 29.42 -2.03 26.46
N THR A 753 30.28 -2.11 27.48
CA THR A 753 29.90 -1.92 28.89
C THR A 753 30.22 -0.50 29.38
N ALA A 754 29.33 0.05 30.21
CA ALA A 754 29.57 1.30 30.92
C ALA A 754 30.24 1.01 32.27
N PRO A 755 31.35 1.67 32.63
CA PRO A 755 31.94 1.55 33.95
C PRO A 755 30.92 1.89 35.05
N THR A 756 30.80 1.03 36.07
CA THR A 756 29.95 1.25 37.24
C THR A 756 30.57 2.32 38.15
N GLY A 757 30.34 3.59 37.82
CA GLY A 757 30.86 4.72 38.58
C GLY A 757 30.42 6.09 38.05
N ARG A 758 30.86 7.16 38.70
CA ARG A 758 30.64 8.53 38.22
C ARG A 758 31.50 8.78 36.97
N LEU A 759 30.88 8.61 35.80
CA LEU A 759 31.44 9.08 34.52
C LEU A 759 31.69 10.59 34.63
N PHE A 760 32.97 10.98 34.55
CA PHE A 760 33.41 12.30 34.97
C PHE A 760 33.22 13.35 33.87
N SER A 761 31.99 13.81 33.70
CA SER A 761 31.75 15.13 33.11
C SER A 761 31.37 16.12 34.20
N GLN A 762 32.26 17.07 34.50
CA GLN A 762 31.94 18.18 35.39
C GLN A 762 30.74 18.93 34.81
N ASN A 763 29.65 19.04 35.58
CA ASN A 763 28.46 19.77 35.15
C ASN A 763 28.85 21.20 34.78
N ASN A 764 28.35 21.71 33.65
CA ASN A 764 28.68 23.04 33.13
C ASN A 764 30.15 23.23 32.67
N HIS A 765 30.92 22.14 32.48
CA HIS A 765 32.24 22.19 31.82
C HIS A 765 32.10 22.65 30.36
N ARG A 766 33.14 23.34 29.88
CA ARG A 766 33.16 24.02 28.58
C ARG A 766 33.90 23.16 27.56
N GLN A 767 33.17 22.66 26.56
CA GLN A 767 33.72 21.90 25.44
C GLN A 767 33.92 22.82 24.22
N LEU A 768 34.87 22.50 23.36
CA LEU A 768 35.11 23.20 22.09
C LEU A 768 34.50 22.38 20.95
N MET A 769 33.59 22.99 20.20
CA MET A 769 32.94 22.39 19.05
C MET A 769 33.37 23.16 17.80
N ALA A 770 34.21 22.56 16.95
CA ALA A 770 34.70 23.17 15.73
C ALA A 770 33.92 22.66 14.51
N PHE A 771 33.30 23.59 13.79
CA PHE A 771 32.67 23.39 12.49
C PHE A 771 33.71 23.70 11.40
N ARG A 772 34.29 22.64 10.82
CA ARG A 772 35.30 22.75 9.77
C ARG A 772 34.61 22.53 8.43
N THR A 773 34.57 23.56 7.59
CA THR A 773 33.83 23.54 6.33
C THR A 773 34.78 23.49 5.14
N HIS A 774 34.54 22.55 4.23
CA HIS A 774 35.19 22.51 2.93
C HIS A 774 34.29 23.23 1.92
N PHE A 775 34.74 24.39 1.43
CA PHE A 775 34.05 25.16 0.40
C PHE A 775 34.69 24.83 -0.96
N SER A 776 34.15 23.83 -1.66
CA SER A 776 34.51 23.56 -3.06
C SER A 776 33.44 24.11 -4.01
N GLU A 777 33.81 24.37 -5.26
CA GLU A 777 32.86 24.82 -6.29
C GLU A 777 31.76 23.78 -6.58
N ALA A 778 32.05 22.49 -6.38
CA ALA A 778 31.10 21.41 -6.61
C ALA A 778 30.16 21.18 -5.43
N VAL A 779 30.70 21.03 -4.21
CA VAL A 779 29.93 20.69 -3.01
C VAL A 779 30.52 21.36 -1.75
N ALA A 780 29.68 22.08 -1.00
CA ALA A 780 30.02 22.58 0.33
C ALA A 780 29.53 21.63 1.44
N GLN A 781 30.44 21.20 2.31
CA GLN A 781 30.18 20.25 3.40
C GLN A 781 30.92 20.64 4.67
N THR A 782 30.35 20.33 5.84
CA THR A 782 30.93 20.62 7.15
C THR A 782 31.08 19.35 7.98
N GLU A 783 32.25 19.18 8.57
CA GLU A 783 32.50 18.22 9.64
C GLU A 783 32.48 18.92 11.01
N ALA A 784 31.99 18.23 12.03
CA ALA A 784 31.97 18.70 13.41
C ALA A 784 33.02 17.96 14.23
N TRP A 785 33.88 18.70 14.92
CA TRP A 785 34.91 18.18 15.83
C TRP A 785 34.58 18.64 17.25
N ASN A 786 34.14 17.72 18.12
CA ASN A 786 33.99 17.97 19.55
C ASN A 786 35.27 17.58 20.29
N TYR A 787 35.94 18.54 20.90
CA TYR A 787 37.15 18.32 21.70
C TYR A 787 36.75 17.95 23.13
N LEU A 788 37.17 16.77 23.57
CA LEU A 788 36.73 16.15 24.81
C LEU A 788 37.71 16.39 25.97
N PRO A 789 37.24 16.45 27.23
CA PRO A 789 38.09 16.52 28.43
C PRO A 789 39.17 15.42 28.51
N SER A 790 38.90 14.22 27.98
CA SER A 790 39.88 13.14 27.83
C SER A 790 41.06 13.48 26.91
N GLY A 791 40.99 14.57 26.13
CA GLY A 791 41.98 14.96 25.12
C GLY A 791 41.77 14.33 23.74
N ALA A 792 40.76 13.46 23.60
CA ALA A 792 40.34 12.91 22.32
C ALA A 792 39.42 13.88 21.55
N ILE A 793 39.29 13.65 20.24
CA ILE A 793 38.40 14.41 19.36
C ILE A 793 37.32 13.46 18.85
N CYS A 794 36.06 13.81 19.07
CA CYS A 794 34.91 13.14 18.43
C CYS A 794 34.53 13.90 17.16
N ARG A 795 34.88 13.33 16.01
CA ARG A 795 34.53 13.81 14.67
C ARG A 795 33.18 13.23 14.25
N THR A 796 32.31 14.04 13.64
CA THR A 796 31.10 13.59 12.92
C THR A 796 31.08 14.28 11.56
N SER A 797 30.95 13.51 10.48
CA SER A 797 31.08 14.03 9.11
C SER A 797 30.24 13.24 8.10
N PRO A 798 29.72 13.89 7.03
CA PRO A 798 29.14 13.20 5.87
C PRO A 798 30.19 12.56 4.95
N PHE A 799 31.50 12.71 5.20
CA PHE A 799 32.58 12.13 4.41
C PHE A 799 33.61 11.34 5.25
N PRO A 800 34.23 10.28 4.69
CA PRO A 800 35.20 9.45 5.40
C PRO A 800 36.39 10.22 5.97
N TYR A 801 36.99 9.70 7.03
CA TYR A 801 38.22 10.23 7.62
C TYR A 801 39.48 9.72 6.88
N THR A 802 40.43 10.62 6.62
CA THR A 802 41.78 10.31 6.12
C THR A 802 42.80 10.26 7.27
N SER A 803 43.79 9.38 7.19
CA SER A 803 44.69 9.04 8.32
C SER A 803 45.77 10.08 8.65
N ASP A 804 45.70 11.28 8.09
CA ASP A 804 46.70 12.35 8.19
C ASP A 804 46.56 13.28 9.41
N GLN A 805 45.51 13.09 10.24
CA GLN A 805 45.12 14.02 11.32
C GLN A 805 45.17 13.44 12.75
N GLY A 806 45.56 12.17 12.93
CA GLY A 806 45.57 11.49 14.25
C GLY A 806 45.25 10.00 14.20
N ALA A 807 45.48 9.28 15.31
CA ALA A 807 45.19 7.85 15.44
C ALA A 807 43.69 7.59 15.70
N VAL A 808 43.06 6.71 14.92
CA VAL A 808 41.65 6.34 15.11
C VAL A 808 41.51 5.36 16.26
N LEU A 809 40.81 5.76 17.32
CA LEU A 809 40.49 4.92 18.49
C LEU A 809 39.21 4.11 18.29
N HIS A 810 38.20 4.72 17.66
CA HIS A 810 36.90 4.11 17.40
C HIS A 810 36.26 4.74 16.16
N LYS A 811 35.43 3.98 15.46
CA LYS A 811 34.74 4.40 14.23
C LYS A 811 33.37 3.73 14.17
N ALA A 812 32.34 4.53 13.95
CA ALA A 812 30.97 4.09 13.73
C ALA A 812 30.43 4.69 12.42
N GLN A 813 29.59 3.93 11.73
CA GLN A 813 28.93 4.36 10.50
C GLN A 813 27.42 4.27 10.69
N PHE A 814 26.70 5.25 10.16
CA PHE A 814 25.24 5.32 10.27
C PHE A 814 24.63 5.70 8.92
N THR A 815 23.41 5.25 8.68
CA THR A 815 22.56 5.77 7.62
C THR A 815 21.61 6.80 8.22
N ARG A 816 21.60 8.00 7.65
CA ARG A 816 20.77 9.12 8.10
C ARG A 816 19.74 9.48 7.04
N THR A 817 18.47 9.59 7.44
CA THR A 817 17.40 10.06 6.55
C THR A 817 17.54 11.55 6.29
N LEU A 818 17.51 11.93 5.01
CA LEU A 818 17.46 13.32 4.56
C LEU A 818 16.00 13.79 4.48
N ARG A 819 15.77 15.04 4.84
CA ARG A 819 14.44 15.60 5.05
C ARG A 819 14.17 16.67 3.99
N THR A 820 13.70 16.29 2.81
CA THR A 820 13.36 17.24 1.73
C THR A 820 11.89 17.66 1.85
N VAL A 821 11.48 18.69 1.11
CA VAL A 821 10.06 19.09 0.97
C VAL A 821 9.19 17.90 0.52
N GLU A 822 9.68 17.11 -0.44
CA GLU A 822 9.01 15.90 -0.93
C GLU A 822 9.00 14.79 0.12
N SER A 823 10.12 14.52 0.80
CA SER A 823 10.15 13.45 1.80
C SER A 823 9.31 13.78 3.04
N ARG A 824 9.10 15.07 3.35
CA ARG A 824 8.09 15.51 4.33
C ARG A 824 6.67 15.12 3.91
N SER A 825 6.25 15.38 2.67
CA SER A 825 4.88 15.05 2.22
C SER A 825 4.66 13.55 2.06
N ILE A 826 5.70 12.79 1.68
CA ILE A 826 5.69 11.32 1.73
C ILE A 826 5.50 10.84 3.17
N VAL A 827 6.32 11.32 4.12
CA VAL A 827 6.19 10.94 5.53
C VAL A 827 4.80 11.29 6.08
N GLN A 828 4.31 12.50 5.83
CA GLN A 828 2.97 12.91 6.27
C GLN A 828 1.89 11.96 5.72
N ARG A 829 1.93 11.56 4.43
CA ARG A 829 1.00 10.56 3.88
C ARG A 829 1.14 9.18 4.52
N VAL A 830 2.37 8.73 4.81
CA VAL A 830 2.62 7.41 5.41
C VAL A 830 2.20 7.34 6.89
N VAL A 831 2.32 8.44 7.65
CA VAL A 831 2.08 8.44 9.11
C VAL A 831 0.79 9.15 9.56
N SER A 832 0.07 9.83 8.66
CA SER A 832 -1.20 10.52 8.98
C SER A 832 -2.39 9.74 8.46
N GLN A 833 -3.40 9.52 9.30
CA GLN A 833 -4.65 8.83 8.95
C GLN A 833 -5.60 9.63 8.02
N LYS A 834 -5.10 10.67 7.33
CA LYS A 834 -5.89 11.46 6.38
C LYS A 834 -5.71 10.88 4.97
N SER A 835 -6.65 10.04 4.55
CA SER A 835 -6.68 9.47 3.20
C SER A 835 -6.62 10.55 2.11
N PRO A 836 -5.71 10.45 1.13
CA PRO A 836 -5.75 11.29 -0.06
C PRO A 836 -6.98 10.99 -0.91
N VAL A 837 -7.50 12.00 -1.61
CA VAL A 837 -8.46 11.81 -2.69
C VAL A 837 -7.69 11.34 -3.93
N GLY A 838 -7.74 10.03 -4.20
CA GLY A 838 -7.15 9.39 -5.39
C GLY A 838 -5.73 8.83 -5.17
N GLY A 839 -5.60 7.50 -5.18
CA GLY A 839 -4.32 6.77 -5.22
C GLY A 839 -4.00 5.96 -3.96
N GLU A 840 -3.95 4.63 -4.08
CA GLU A 840 -3.69 3.69 -2.98
C GLU A 840 -2.21 3.61 -2.53
N ALA A 841 -1.67 4.67 -1.95
CA ALA A 841 -0.35 4.58 -1.30
C ALA A 841 -0.41 3.74 0.00
N TRP A 842 0.65 2.98 0.31
CA TRP A 842 0.76 2.28 1.61
C TRP A 842 0.95 3.25 2.78
N VAL A 843 0.32 2.95 3.92
CA VAL A 843 0.38 3.75 5.15
C VAL A 843 0.73 2.87 6.36
N SER A 844 1.35 3.47 7.37
CA SER A 844 1.69 2.81 8.64
C SER A 844 0.43 2.19 9.28
N GLY A 845 0.51 0.91 9.63
CA GLY A 845 -0.59 0.13 10.20
C GLY A 845 -1.40 -0.67 9.18
N LYS A 846 -1.35 -0.32 7.88
CA LYS A 846 -1.86 -1.18 6.82
C LYS A 846 -1.05 -2.48 6.83
N ASP A 847 -1.74 -3.62 6.71
CA ASP A 847 -1.16 -4.97 6.67
C ASP A 847 -0.54 -5.49 7.98
N ASN A 848 -0.95 -4.94 9.13
CA ASN A 848 -0.35 -5.23 10.45
C ASN A 848 1.15 -4.89 10.54
N VAL A 849 1.62 -3.95 9.70
CA VAL A 849 3.00 -3.44 9.71
C VAL A 849 3.04 -1.94 10.00
N TRP A 850 3.81 -1.54 11.00
CA TRP A 850 4.01 -0.15 11.41
C TRP A 850 5.44 0.33 11.15
N VAL A 851 5.63 1.64 10.99
CA VAL A 851 6.97 2.26 10.93
C VAL A 851 7.19 3.21 12.11
N THR A 852 8.38 3.16 12.71
CA THR A 852 8.82 4.05 13.79
C THR A 852 10.27 4.47 13.59
N GLY A 853 10.66 5.66 14.03
CA GLY A 853 11.98 6.21 13.76
C GLY A 853 12.04 7.73 13.77
N SER A 854 13.25 8.30 13.80
CA SER A 854 13.47 9.76 13.74
C SER A 854 12.91 10.43 12.48
N TRP A 855 12.57 9.65 11.46
CA TRP A 855 11.98 10.11 10.21
C TRP A 855 10.45 9.99 10.17
N CYS A 856 9.82 9.22 11.07
CA CYS A 856 8.38 8.92 11.08
C CYS A 856 7.54 9.98 11.82
N TRP A 857 7.86 11.27 11.64
CA TRP A 857 7.15 12.38 12.29
C TRP A 857 7.21 13.67 11.46
N ASP A 858 6.44 14.67 11.89
CA ASP A 858 6.46 16.00 11.26
C ASP A 858 7.45 16.97 11.94
N GLY A 859 8.74 16.75 11.69
CA GLY A 859 9.81 17.63 12.14
C GLY A 859 11.19 17.18 11.68
N MET A 860 12.22 17.92 12.10
CA MET A 860 13.61 17.66 11.70
C MET A 860 14.08 16.28 12.21
N VAL A 861 14.79 15.52 11.38
CA VAL A 861 15.16 14.10 11.66
C VAL A 861 16.20 14.03 12.80
N LEU A 862 15.69 13.91 14.03
CA LEU A 862 16.39 14.01 15.31
C LEU A 862 15.74 13.07 16.35
N LEU A 863 16.35 13.01 17.55
CA LEU A 863 15.94 12.11 18.64
C LEU A 863 14.49 12.30 19.13
N GLU A 864 13.93 13.52 19.05
CA GLU A 864 12.51 13.75 19.41
C GLU A 864 11.57 12.93 18.53
N GLY A 865 11.84 12.88 17.22
CA GLY A 865 11.06 12.08 16.27
C GLY A 865 11.05 10.58 16.59
N CYS A 866 12.12 10.04 17.20
CA CYS A 866 12.14 8.66 17.66
C CYS A 866 11.10 8.39 18.76
N VAL A 867 10.94 9.34 19.69
CA VAL A 867 10.01 9.20 20.83
C VAL A 867 8.59 9.51 20.38
N VAL A 868 8.38 10.57 19.59
CA VAL A 868 7.06 10.94 19.04
C VAL A 868 6.49 9.83 18.14
N SER A 869 7.30 9.23 17.27
CA SER A 869 6.84 8.11 16.44
C SER A 869 6.57 6.83 17.24
N ALA A 870 7.35 6.54 18.29
CA ALA A 870 7.09 5.44 19.19
C ALA A 870 5.79 5.63 20.00
N MET A 871 5.53 6.85 20.47
CA MET A 871 4.29 7.24 21.14
C MET A 871 3.07 7.10 20.22
N ARG A 872 3.19 7.53 18.95
CA ARG A 872 2.16 7.33 17.93
C ARG A 872 1.83 5.84 17.72
N VAL A 873 2.86 4.99 17.60
CA VAL A 873 2.64 3.53 17.47
C VAL A 873 2.01 2.95 18.73
N ALA A 874 2.37 3.43 19.92
CA ALA A 874 1.68 3.03 21.16
C ALA A 874 0.19 3.46 21.16
N ASP A 875 -0.12 4.68 20.73
CA ASP A 875 -1.51 5.16 20.59
C ASP A 875 -2.31 4.30 19.59
N GLU A 876 -1.73 3.96 18.44
CA GLU A 876 -2.33 3.05 17.44
C GLU A 876 -2.50 1.61 17.94
N PHE A 877 -1.77 1.22 18.99
CA PHE A 877 -1.95 -0.04 19.71
C PHE A 877 -2.85 0.10 20.95
N GLY A 878 -3.40 1.29 21.22
CA GLY A 878 -4.22 1.55 22.41
C GLY A 878 -3.46 1.47 23.73
N VAL A 879 -2.14 1.71 23.71
CA VAL A 879 -1.24 1.65 24.87
C VAL A 879 -0.94 3.07 25.38
N GLY A 880 -1.18 3.30 26.68
CA GLY A 880 -0.93 4.59 27.32
C GLY A 880 0.56 4.96 27.38
N VAL A 881 0.88 6.24 27.20
CA VAL A 881 2.25 6.76 27.30
C VAL A 881 2.46 7.44 28.67
N PRO A 882 3.28 6.88 29.58
CA PRO A 882 3.33 7.31 30.98
C PRO A 882 4.10 8.62 31.22
N TRP A 883 4.80 9.14 30.22
CA TRP A 883 5.49 10.44 30.25
C TRP A 883 4.83 11.50 29.35
N ARG A 884 3.64 11.23 28.82
CA ARG A 884 2.80 12.26 28.19
C ARG A 884 2.18 13.07 29.32
N ALA A 885 2.55 14.34 29.47
CA ALA A 885 1.87 15.22 30.41
C ALA A 885 0.38 15.30 30.08
N ASP A 886 -0.47 15.27 31.12
CA ASP A 886 -1.87 15.65 31.00
C ASP A 886 -1.92 17.10 30.46
N ALA A 887 -2.61 17.29 29.33
CA ALA A 887 -2.59 18.52 28.54
C ALA A 887 -3.72 19.50 28.92
#